data_AF-A0A7K5WUJ4-F1
#
_entry.id   AF-A0A7K5WUJ4-F1
#
_cell.length_a   1.000
_cell.length_b   1.000
_cell.length_c   1.000
_cell.angle_alpha   90.00
_cell.angle_beta   90.00
_cell.angle_gamma   90.00
#
_symmetry.space_group_name_H-M   'P 1'
#
loop_
_entity.id
_entity.type
_entity.pdbx_description
1 polymer ?
#
loop_
_entity_poly.entity_id
_entity_poly.type
_entity_poly.pdbx_seq_one_letter_code
_entity_poly.pdbx_strand_id
1 'polypeptide(L)'
;EVGAWTYHYSDQGDYTWEQARNYCQTFFTDLVAIQNQEEIEYLNKSLPYHGRYYWIGIRKLGGIWTWVGTQKALTKEAENWAAGEPNNRRSNQDCVEIYIQRPQQSGKWNDEPCNRKKKALCYRASCQPFSCSQSGECVETIGSYRCECYPGFHGPECTDVVQCAKLEPKGVPMNCSHPYGNFSYNSTCEFRCHKGFERRGAGMLQCLPSQEWSANIPTCTAITCPVLSAPDQGELNCSHFHGDFTFGSTCAFSCQTGFALMGPESRECTATRTWTGDAPRCEAIVCPGLSAPDQGEMHCSHLHGNFTFGSTCAFSCQTGFVLMGLESRECTAMGTWTGDTPQCEAIACPALRAPDQGELNCSHLHGNFTFGSTCAFSCHMGFVLIGPESCECTAMGTWTADTPRCEAIVCPVLSAPEKGEMHCSHLHGNFTFGSTCAFSCQKGFVLMGPESRECTAMGTWTGNAPCCEAVACPVLRAPDQGELNCSHLHGDFTFGSMCAFSCQTGFVLMGPESRECTATGSWTGDVPRCEAITCLALRAPDHGELNCSHLHGDFTFGSTCAFSCQTGFALKGSDVRKCTAMGTWTGDALRCEGRAAATAQAIKCSALTAPKTGQVACSHLHGDFTFGSTCAFSCQVGFVLIGPESRECTAMGTWTGDVTHCKAVSCPVLHPPSRGQLTCSHVHGNFTYNSTCTFSCEEGFVRMGAEMVRCEAMGNWTRDPPFCSG
;
A
#
# COMPACT_ATOMS: atom_id res chain seq x y z
N GLU A 1 66.85 -134.53 -42.16
CA GLU A 1 66.09 -134.70 -43.42
C GLU A 1 64.63 -134.54 -43.10
N VAL A 2 63.98 -133.52 -43.66
CA VAL A 2 62.54 -133.32 -43.52
C VAL A 2 61.86 -134.42 -44.32
N GLY A 3 60.99 -135.21 -43.69
CA GLY A 3 60.25 -136.25 -44.38
C GLY A 3 59.30 -135.61 -45.38
N ALA A 4 59.70 -135.57 -46.65
CA ALA A 4 58.97 -134.90 -47.72
C ALA A 4 57.60 -135.55 -47.99
N TRP A 5 56.61 -134.74 -48.39
CA TRP A 5 55.32 -135.22 -48.89
C TRP A 5 55.59 -136.04 -50.15
N THR A 6 55.55 -137.36 -49.98
CA THR A 6 56.02 -138.32 -50.98
C THR A 6 54.98 -139.37 -51.23
N TYR A 7 54.88 -139.80 -52.49
CA TYR A 7 53.93 -140.80 -52.93
C TYR A 7 54.62 -142.13 -53.15
N HIS A 8 53.96 -143.19 -52.73
CA HIS A 8 54.48 -144.56 -52.75
C HIS A 8 53.39 -145.50 -53.24
N TYR A 9 53.76 -146.62 -53.85
CA TYR A 9 52.78 -147.62 -54.27
C TYR A 9 53.18 -149.03 -53.87
N SER A 10 52.21 -149.94 -53.83
CA SER A 10 52.46 -151.29 -53.33
C SER A 10 53.24 -152.17 -54.31
N ASP A 11 54.42 -152.66 -53.91
CA ASP A 11 55.29 -153.45 -54.79
C ASP A 11 54.82 -154.91 -55.01
N GLN A 12 54.35 -155.58 -53.96
CA GLN A 12 54.19 -157.05 -53.93
C GLN A 12 52.80 -157.60 -54.32
N GLY A 13 51.88 -156.78 -54.82
CA GLY A 13 50.60 -157.25 -55.34
C GLY A 13 49.51 -156.19 -55.48
N ASP A 14 48.32 -156.65 -55.87
CA ASP A 14 47.09 -155.87 -55.96
C ASP A 14 46.16 -156.18 -54.78
N TYR A 15 45.59 -155.14 -54.18
CA TYR A 15 44.81 -155.19 -52.95
C TYR A 15 43.38 -154.70 -53.18
N THR A 16 42.43 -155.21 -52.39
CA THR A 16 41.12 -154.55 -52.23
C THR A 16 41.30 -153.18 -51.57
N TRP A 17 40.35 -152.26 -51.69
CA TRP A 17 40.54 -150.89 -51.19
C TRP A 17 40.85 -150.85 -49.69
N GLU A 18 40.15 -151.65 -48.86
CA GLU A 18 40.43 -151.73 -47.41
C GLU A 18 41.83 -152.30 -47.12
N GLN A 19 42.27 -153.30 -47.90
CA GLN A 19 43.63 -153.84 -47.79
C GLN A 19 44.69 -152.83 -48.25
N ALA A 20 44.40 -152.05 -49.30
CA ALA A 20 45.26 -150.99 -49.81
C ALA A 20 45.42 -149.87 -48.77
N ARG A 21 44.32 -149.48 -48.10
CA ARG A 21 44.36 -148.52 -47.00
C ARG A 21 45.20 -149.01 -45.83
N ASN A 22 44.95 -150.24 -45.38
CA ASN A 22 45.72 -150.82 -44.28
C ASN A 22 47.22 -150.89 -44.60
N TYR A 23 47.57 -151.24 -45.85
CA TYR A 23 48.95 -151.19 -46.32
C TYR A 23 49.53 -149.77 -46.21
N CYS A 24 48.82 -148.76 -46.72
CA CYS A 24 49.30 -147.39 -46.67
C CYS A 24 49.44 -146.84 -45.24
N GLN A 25 48.52 -147.18 -44.33
CA GLN A 25 48.60 -146.76 -42.92
C GLN A 25 49.69 -147.48 -42.13
N THR A 26 50.06 -148.70 -42.54
CA THR A 26 51.11 -149.49 -41.86
C THR A 26 52.51 -148.97 -42.21
N PHE A 27 52.75 -148.60 -43.47
CA PHE A 27 54.09 -148.24 -43.96
C PHE A 27 54.28 -146.73 -44.23
N PHE A 28 53.19 -145.99 -44.43
CA PHE A 28 53.15 -144.57 -44.78
C PHE A 28 52.11 -143.83 -43.91
N THR A 29 51.56 -142.71 -44.37
CA THR A 29 50.53 -141.97 -43.62
C THR A 29 49.13 -142.54 -43.89
N ASP A 30 48.65 -142.52 -45.13
CA ASP A 30 47.39 -143.16 -45.55
C ASP A 30 47.37 -143.29 -47.09
N LEU A 31 46.26 -143.76 -47.68
CA LEU A 31 46.02 -143.65 -49.11
C LEU A 31 46.05 -142.19 -49.55
N VAL A 32 46.57 -141.94 -50.76
CA VAL A 32 46.82 -140.59 -51.28
C VAL A 32 45.58 -139.70 -51.20
N ALA A 33 45.77 -138.51 -50.66
CA ALA A 33 44.80 -137.44 -50.61
C ALA A 33 45.24 -136.31 -51.55
N ILE A 34 44.65 -136.25 -52.74
CA ILE A 34 45.09 -135.32 -53.78
C ILE A 34 44.50 -133.93 -53.52
N GLN A 35 45.37 -132.92 -53.44
CA GLN A 35 45.02 -131.56 -53.01
C GLN A 35 44.70 -130.63 -54.17
N ASN A 36 45.32 -130.82 -55.33
CA ASN A 36 45.16 -129.95 -56.51
C ASN A 36 45.50 -130.68 -57.82
N GLN A 37 45.28 -129.99 -58.95
CA GLN A 37 45.53 -130.53 -60.28
C GLN A 37 47.01 -130.81 -60.58
N GLU A 38 47.94 -130.01 -60.04
CA GLU A 38 49.39 -130.21 -60.21
C GLU A 38 49.85 -131.55 -59.61
N GLU A 39 49.30 -131.91 -58.46
CA GLU A 39 49.55 -133.21 -57.83
C GLU A 39 49.07 -134.38 -58.69
N ILE A 40 47.93 -134.24 -59.37
CA ILE A 40 47.43 -135.28 -60.28
C ILE A 40 48.36 -135.46 -61.48
N GLU A 41 48.82 -134.36 -62.07
CA GLU A 41 49.80 -134.38 -63.16
C GLU A 41 51.11 -135.02 -62.71
N TYR A 42 51.59 -134.65 -61.51
CA TYR A 42 52.78 -135.23 -60.92
C TYR A 42 52.64 -136.74 -60.73
N LEU A 43 51.54 -137.21 -60.13
CA LEU A 43 51.26 -138.62 -59.91
C LEU A 43 51.19 -139.39 -61.23
N ASN A 44 50.47 -138.85 -62.22
CA ASN A 44 50.32 -139.46 -63.53
C ASN A 44 51.65 -139.56 -64.31
N LYS A 45 52.55 -138.58 -64.15
CA LYS A 45 53.88 -138.58 -64.76
C LYS A 45 54.84 -139.53 -64.04
N SER A 46 54.76 -139.60 -62.71
CA SER A 46 55.78 -140.25 -61.87
C SER A 46 55.50 -141.73 -61.61
N LEU A 47 54.25 -142.16 -61.67
CA LEU A 47 53.86 -143.55 -61.43
C LEU A 47 53.83 -144.36 -62.74
N PRO A 48 54.26 -145.63 -62.74
CA PRO A 48 54.23 -146.46 -63.93
C PRO A 48 52.80 -146.89 -64.31
N TYR A 49 52.57 -147.18 -65.60
CA TYR A 49 51.32 -147.77 -66.05
C TYR A 49 51.06 -149.14 -65.40
N HIS A 50 49.84 -149.36 -64.91
CA HIS A 50 49.41 -150.65 -64.36
C HIS A 50 48.04 -151.06 -64.93
N GLY A 51 47.94 -152.28 -65.46
CA GLY A 51 46.73 -152.76 -66.16
C GLY A 51 45.46 -152.83 -65.31
N ARG A 52 45.57 -152.80 -63.97
CA ARG A 52 44.43 -152.75 -63.03
C ARG A 52 44.31 -151.43 -62.26
N TYR A 53 45.08 -150.42 -62.64
CA TYR A 53 45.05 -149.08 -62.04
C TYR A 53 45.46 -149.06 -60.55
N TYR A 54 45.26 -147.90 -59.91
CA TYR A 54 45.67 -147.62 -58.53
C TYR A 54 44.47 -147.15 -57.70
N TRP A 55 44.42 -147.57 -56.44
CA TRP A 55 43.47 -147.04 -55.46
C TRP A 55 43.96 -145.71 -54.89
N ILE A 56 43.06 -144.73 -54.84
CA ILE A 56 43.27 -143.46 -54.15
C ILE A 56 42.37 -143.34 -52.91
N GLY A 57 42.74 -142.44 -52.00
CA GLY A 57 42.14 -142.32 -50.67
C GLY A 57 40.81 -141.59 -50.62
N ILE A 58 40.09 -141.45 -51.73
CA ILE A 58 38.78 -140.80 -51.76
C ILE A 58 37.67 -141.85 -51.70
N ARG A 59 36.70 -141.60 -50.82
CA ARG A 59 35.55 -142.48 -50.59
C ARG A 59 34.29 -141.65 -50.42
N LYS A 60 33.15 -142.21 -50.77
CA LYS A 60 31.85 -141.57 -50.51
C LYS A 60 31.43 -141.83 -49.06
N LEU A 61 31.45 -140.79 -48.23
CA LEU A 61 31.03 -140.84 -46.81
C LEU A 61 29.86 -139.89 -46.60
N GLY A 62 28.69 -140.41 -46.20
CA GLY A 62 27.50 -139.58 -45.96
C GLY A 62 26.99 -138.82 -47.20
N GLY A 63 27.29 -139.32 -48.41
CA GLY A 63 26.91 -138.69 -49.68
C GLY A 63 27.96 -137.73 -50.26
N ILE A 64 29.02 -137.40 -49.51
CA ILE A 64 30.10 -136.48 -49.91
C ILE A 64 31.36 -137.29 -50.22
N TRP A 65 32.08 -136.91 -51.28
CA TRP A 65 33.39 -137.48 -51.58
C TRP A 65 34.42 -136.87 -50.63
N THR A 66 35.05 -137.71 -49.81
CA THR A 66 35.95 -137.30 -48.73
C THR A 66 37.26 -138.06 -48.83
N TRP A 67 38.37 -137.34 -48.67
CA TRP A 67 39.69 -137.92 -48.54
C TRP A 67 39.85 -138.54 -47.15
N VAL A 68 39.93 -139.86 -47.08
CA VAL A 68 39.88 -140.56 -45.79
C VAL A 68 41.13 -140.35 -44.93
N GLY A 69 42.26 -139.97 -45.53
CA GLY A 69 43.52 -139.71 -44.83
C GLY A 69 43.60 -138.32 -44.18
N THR A 70 43.00 -137.30 -44.78
CA THR A 70 43.02 -135.91 -44.28
C THR A 70 41.69 -135.47 -43.65
N GLN A 71 40.64 -136.28 -43.80
CA GLN A 71 39.25 -135.96 -43.43
C GLN A 71 38.69 -134.71 -44.13
N LYS A 72 39.37 -134.20 -45.16
CA LYS A 72 38.91 -133.06 -45.95
C LYS A 72 37.96 -133.53 -47.05
N ALA A 73 36.88 -132.77 -47.26
CA ALA A 73 35.98 -132.98 -48.40
C ALA A 73 36.72 -132.68 -49.72
N LEU A 74 36.27 -133.31 -50.81
CA LEU A 74 36.80 -133.04 -52.15
C LEU A 74 36.58 -131.57 -52.53
N THR A 75 37.65 -130.88 -52.88
CA THR A 75 37.60 -129.52 -53.40
C THR A 75 37.41 -129.55 -54.92
N LYS A 76 36.81 -128.50 -55.48
CA LYS A 76 36.72 -128.34 -56.95
C LYS A 76 38.10 -128.29 -57.63
N GLU A 77 39.12 -127.82 -56.91
CA GLU A 77 40.49 -127.70 -57.40
C GLU A 77 41.18 -129.06 -57.59
N ALA A 78 40.81 -130.07 -56.80
CA ALA A 78 41.35 -131.43 -56.91
C ALA A 78 40.48 -132.35 -57.79
N GLU A 79 39.25 -131.97 -58.09
CA GLU A 79 38.26 -132.84 -58.77
C GLU A 79 38.71 -133.24 -60.19
N ASN A 80 38.85 -134.56 -60.43
CA ASN A 80 39.38 -135.04 -61.72
C ASN A 80 38.70 -136.32 -62.25
N TRP A 81 37.38 -136.35 -62.23
CA TRP A 81 36.59 -137.49 -62.77
C TRP A 81 36.78 -137.71 -64.27
N ALA A 82 36.73 -138.97 -64.68
CA ALA A 82 36.65 -139.37 -66.08
C ALA A 82 35.29 -139.00 -66.69
N ALA A 83 35.22 -138.89 -68.02
CA ALA A 83 33.96 -138.53 -68.65
C ALA A 83 32.91 -139.61 -68.40
N GLY A 84 31.77 -139.21 -67.82
CA GLY A 84 30.69 -140.12 -67.43
C GLY A 84 30.81 -140.67 -66.01
N GLU A 85 31.85 -140.32 -65.26
CA GLU A 85 32.06 -140.70 -63.86
C GLU A 85 31.85 -139.49 -62.92
N PRO A 86 31.51 -139.71 -61.63
CA PRO A 86 31.19 -141.00 -61.01
C PRO A 86 29.79 -141.49 -61.37
N ASN A 87 29.66 -142.76 -61.76
CA ASN A 87 28.42 -143.32 -62.31
C ASN A 87 27.64 -144.23 -61.34
N ASN A 88 28.25 -144.62 -60.21
CA ASN A 88 27.69 -145.49 -59.18
C ASN A 88 27.00 -146.75 -59.74
N ARG A 89 27.63 -147.42 -60.71
CA ARG A 89 27.11 -148.65 -61.33
C ARG A 89 26.79 -149.71 -60.29
N ARG A 90 25.60 -150.31 -60.39
CA ARG A 90 25.05 -151.33 -59.46
C ARG A 90 24.90 -150.85 -58.02
N SER A 91 24.95 -149.53 -57.77
CA SER A 91 24.78 -148.91 -56.45
C SER A 91 25.78 -149.42 -55.40
N ASN A 92 27.00 -149.78 -55.81
CA ASN A 92 28.01 -150.35 -54.91
C ASN A 92 29.45 -149.86 -55.18
N GLN A 93 29.59 -148.66 -55.76
CA GLN A 93 30.88 -148.04 -56.09
C GLN A 93 31.18 -146.88 -55.15
N ASP A 94 31.77 -147.19 -54.00
CA ASP A 94 32.10 -146.18 -52.99
C ASP A 94 33.60 -145.86 -52.92
N CYS A 95 34.43 -146.58 -53.69
CA CYS A 95 35.89 -146.45 -53.72
C CYS A 95 36.34 -145.92 -55.08
N VAL A 96 37.49 -145.23 -55.13
CA VAL A 96 37.90 -144.54 -56.35
C VAL A 96 39.29 -144.95 -56.79
N GLU A 97 39.39 -145.23 -58.08
CA GLU A 97 40.64 -145.53 -58.76
C GLU A 97 41.12 -144.35 -59.62
N ILE A 98 42.42 -144.32 -59.91
CA ILE A 98 43.06 -143.35 -60.81
C ILE A 98 43.72 -144.01 -62.02
N TYR A 99 43.49 -143.43 -63.20
CA TYR A 99 44.02 -143.89 -64.48
C TYR A 99 45.43 -143.39 -64.76
N ILE A 100 46.42 -143.94 -64.06
CA ILE A 100 47.85 -143.62 -64.30
C ILE A 100 48.28 -144.06 -65.70
N GLN A 101 48.83 -143.13 -66.49
CA GLN A 101 49.40 -143.33 -67.83
C GLN A 101 48.49 -144.10 -68.82
N ARG A 102 47.17 -143.96 -68.68
CA ARG A 102 46.19 -144.61 -69.57
C ARG A 102 46.16 -143.88 -70.93
N PRO A 103 46.13 -144.58 -72.08
CA PRO A 103 46.15 -143.94 -73.41
C PRO A 103 45.03 -142.91 -73.64
N GLN A 104 43.89 -143.08 -72.97
CA GLN A 104 42.77 -142.14 -72.98
C GLN A 104 42.35 -141.84 -71.54
N GLN A 105 42.05 -140.57 -71.26
CA GLN A 105 41.65 -140.09 -69.92
C GLN A 105 42.72 -140.38 -68.83
N SER A 106 43.99 -140.15 -69.16
CA SER A 106 45.10 -140.28 -68.19
C SER A 106 44.93 -139.34 -67.00
N GLY A 107 45.25 -139.81 -65.80
CA GLY A 107 45.11 -139.09 -64.53
C GLY A 107 43.66 -138.97 -64.02
N LYS A 108 42.66 -139.33 -64.84
CA LYS A 108 41.24 -139.23 -64.47
C LYS A 108 40.82 -140.33 -63.51
N TRP A 109 39.72 -140.08 -62.79
CA TRP A 109 39.20 -140.96 -61.74
C TRP A 109 37.93 -141.68 -62.13
N ASN A 110 37.70 -142.82 -61.50
CA ASN A 110 36.51 -143.63 -61.68
C ASN A 110 36.07 -144.22 -60.34
N ASP A 111 34.78 -144.20 -60.04
CA ASP A 111 34.23 -144.93 -58.90
C ASP A 111 34.09 -146.42 -59.25
N GLU A 112 34.44 -147.28 -58.30
CA GLU A 112 34.59 -148.70 -58.50
C GLU A 112 34.24 -149.47 -57.21
N PRO A 113 33.71 -150.71 -57.27
CA PRO A 113 33.44 -151.49 -56.08
C PRO A 113 34.76 -151.79 -55.35
N CYS A 114 34.76 -151.52 -54.05
CA CYS A 114 35.93 -151.61 -53.18
C CYS A 114 36.59 -153.01 -53.12
N ASN A 115 35.88 -154.05 -53.56
CA ASN A 115 36.37 -155.43 -53.58
C ASN A 115 37.26 -155.78 -54.80
N ARG A 116 37.43 -154.85 -55.75
CA ARG A 116 38.38 -155.02 -56.86
C ARG A 116 39.82 -154.92 -56.36
N LYS A 117 40.73 -155.67 -56.99
CA LYS A 117 42.16 -155.67 -56.63
C LYS A 117 42.94 -154.71 -57.53
N LYS A 118 43.63 -153.74 -56.93
CA LYS A 118 44.44 -152.70 -57.60
C LYS A 118 45.69 -152.37 -56.77
N LYS A 119 46.63 -151.61 -57.33
CA LYS A 119 47.81 -151.13 -56.58
C LYS A 119 47.38 -150.11 -55.52
N ALA A 120 47.91 -150.18 -54.31
CA ALA A 120 47.67 -149.14 -53.30
C ALA A 120 48.54 -147.93 -53.63
N LEU A 121 47.97 -146.71 -53.71
CA LEU A 121 48.73 -145.48 -53.84
C LEU A 121 48.66 -144.71 -52.51
N CYS A 122 49.81 -144.63 -51.85
CA CYS A 122 49.99 -144.10 -50.50
C CYS A 122 50.71 -142.75 -50.53
N TYR A 123 50.56 -141.95 -49.47
CA TYR A 123 51.38 -140.76 -49.23
C TYR A 123 52.01 -140.79 -47.83
N ARG A 124 53.08 -140.00 -47.61
CA ARG A 124 53.68 -139.72 -46.30
C ARG A 124 53.66 -138.21 -46.04
N ALA A 125 53.09 -137.74 -44.92
CA ALA A 125 52.94 -136.31 -44.59
C ALA A 125 54.25 -135.64 -44.11
N SER A 126 54.41 -134.32 -44.36
CA SER A 126 55.55 -133.51 -43.88
C SER A 126 55.22 -132.63 -42.68
N CYS A 127 54.00 -132.10 -42.59
CA CYS A 127 53.59 -131.23 -41.49
C CYS A 127 53.56 -131.98 -40.15
N GLN A 128 54.25 -131.43 -39.16
CA GLN A 128 54.25 -131.88 -37.76
C GLN A 128 53.63 -130.79 -36.86
N PRO A 129 53.15 -131.11 -35.65
CA PRO A 129 52.48 -130.13 -34.76
C PRO A 129 53.32 -128.89 -34.39
N PHE A 130 54.63 -128.96 -34.58
CA PHE A 130 55.62 -127.92 -34.27
C PHE A 130 56.34 -127.40 -35.53
N SER A 131 55.84 -127.72 -36.73
CA SER A 131 56.41 -127.25 -38.00
C SER A 131 56.27 -125.73 -38.21
N CYS A 132 55.28 -125.11 -37.58
CA CYS A 132 55.06 -123.66 -37.59
C CYS A 132 54.83 -123.16 -36.16
N SER A 133 55.10 -121.87 -35.90
CA SER A 133 54.75 -121.27 -34.61
C SER A 133 53.23 -121.23 -34.40
N GLN A 134 52.77 -120.92 -33.18
CA GLN A 134 51.34 -120.69 -32.91
C GLN A 134 50.75 -119.51 -33.71
N SER A 135 51.61 -118.73 -34.39
CA SER A 135 51.24 -117.59 -35.21
C SER A 135 51.16 -117.91 -36.71
N GLY A 136 51.00 -119.18 -37.09
CA GLY A 136 50.76 -119.59 -38.48
C GLY A 136 50.21 -121.01 -38.60
N GLU A 137 49.79 -121.38 -39.82
CA GLU A 137 49.28 -122.71 -40.16
C GLU A 137 50.26 -123.44 -41.10
N CYS A 138 50.48 -124.75 -40.87
CA CYS A 138 51.35 -125.57 -41.73
C CYS A 138 50.60 -126.08 -42.97
N VAL A 139 51.17 -125.83 -44.14
CA VAL A 139 50.60 -126.24 -45.43
C VAL A 139 51.58 -127.17 -46.16
N GLU A 140 51.08 -128.34 -46.54
CA GLU A 140 51.82 -129.35 -47.29
C GLU A 140 52.10 -128.87 -48.73
N THR A 141 53.29 -129.17 -49.26
CA THR A 141 53.68 -128.85 -50.64
C THR A 141 54.41 -130.04 -51.26
N ILE A 142 54.49 -130.13 -52.59
CA ILE A 142 55.18 -131.25 -53.25
C ILE A 142 56.65 -131.27 -52.82
N GLY A 143 57.03 -132.28 -52.05
CA GLY A 143 58.40 -132.45 -51.55
C GLY A 143 58.77 -131.65 -50.28
N SER A 144 57.86 -130.87 -49.68
CA SER A 144 58.15 -130.02 -48.50
C SER A 144 56.89 -129.53 -47.78
N TYR A 145 57.02 -128.61 -46.82
CA TYR A 145 55.92 -127.84 -46.23
C TYR A 145 56.28 -126.36 -46.16
N ARG A 146 55.28 -125.49 -45.99
CA ARG A 146 55.46 -124.06 -45.71
C ARG A 146 54.53 -123.59 -44.60
N CYS A 147 54.86 -122.49 -43.92
CA CYS A 147 53.98 -121.86 -42.95
C CYS A 147 53.25 -120.67 -43.55
N GLU A 148 51.93 -120.61 -43.38
CA GLU A 148 51.10 -119.45 -43.69
C GLU A 148 50.86 -118.65 -42.40
N CYS A 149 51.50 -117.48 -42.30
CA CYS A 149 51.50 -116.69 -41.07
C CYS A 149 50.22 -115.89 -40.86
N TYR A 150 49.77 -115.79 -39.60
CA TYR A 150 48.70 -114.88 -39.21
C TYR A 150 49.15 -113.42 -39.33
N PRO A 151 48.20 -112.46 -39.50
CA PRO A 151 48.53 -111.05 -39.65
C PRO A 151 49.41 -110.52 -38.52
N GLY A 152 50.49 -109.83 -38.89
CA GLY A 152 51.46 -109.24 -37.96
C GLY A 152 52.67 -110.13 -37.65
N PHE A 153 52.70 -111.35 -38.19
CA PHE A 153 53.81 -112.29 -38.08
C PHE A 153 54.36 -112.66 -39.46
N HIS A 154 55.66 -112.93 -39.54
CA HIS A 154 56.35 -113.27 -40.78
C HIS A 154 57.57 -114.17 -40.49
N GLY A 155 58.31 -114.53 -41.55
CA GLY A 155 59.43 -115.45 -41.48
C GLY A 155 59.01 -116.90 -41.82
N PRO A 156 59.99 -117.81 -41.99
CA PRO A 156 59.74 -119.17 -42.45
C PRO A 156 58.91 -120.01 -41.46
N GLU A 157 58.99 -119.70 -40.17
CA GLU A 157 58.25 -120.37 -39.08
C GLU A 157 57.21 -119.45 -38.42
N CYS A 158 56.94 -118.26 -38.97
CA CYS A 158 56.03 -117.26 -38.41
C CYS A 158 56.41 -116.78 -37.00
N THR A 159 57.70 -116.67 -36.68
CA THR A 159 58.21 -116.22 -35.37
C THR A 159 58.46 -114.72 -35.31
N ASP A 160 58.69 -114.08 -36.46
CA ASP A 160 59.10 -112.69 -36.51
C ASP A 160 57.88 -111.77 -36.47
N VAL A 161 57.87 -110.83 -35.53
CA VAL A 161 56.75 -109.90 -35.36
C VAL A 161 57.03 -108.62 -36.13
N VAL A 162 56.03 -108.11 -36.82
CA VAL A 162 56.07 -106.79 -37.47
C VAL A 162 56.40 -105.70 -36.44
N GLN A 163 57.38 -104.86 -36.75
CA GLN A 163 57.74 -103.70 -35.93
C GLN A 163 57.32 -102.40 -36.62
N CYS A 164 56.61 -101.54 -35.89
CA CYS A 164 56.30 -100.18 -36.32
C CYS A 164 57.42 -99.22 -35.91
N ALA A 165 57.48 -98.06 -36.57
CA ALA A 165 58.42 -97.00 -36.23
C ALA A 165 58.27 -96.56 -34.77
N LYS A 166 59.40 -96.38 -34.07
CA LYS A 166 59.42 -95.88 -32.68
C LYS A 166 58.77 -94.49 -32.60
N LEU A 167 57.82 -94.32 -31.69
CA LEU A 167 57.14 -93.03 -31.48
C LEU A 167 57.96 -92.14 -30.53
N GLU A 168 58.24 -90.90 -30.95
CA GLU A 168 58.93 -89.89 -30.14
C GLU A 168 58.11 -88.58 -30.11
N PRO A 169 57.02 -88.54 -29.33
CA PRO A 169 56.16 -87.35 -29.27
C PRO A 169 56.87 -86.19 -28.56
N LYS A 170 56.93 -85.02 -29.22
CA LYS A 170 57.44 -83.78 -28.63
C LYS A 170 56.34 -83.12 -27.78
N GLY A 171 56.53 -83.10 -26.46
CA GLY A 171 55.66 -82.35 -25.54
C GLY A 171 54.26 -82.95 -25.32
N VAL A 172 54.05 -84.21 -25.70
CA VAL A 172 52.80 -84.94 -25.44
C VAL A 172 53.12 -86.22 -24.67
N PRO A 173 52.70 -86.36 -23.40
CA PRO A 173 52.92 -87.58 -22.66
C PRO A 173 52.13 -88.73 -23.29
N MET A 174 52.80 -89.87 -23.44
CA MET A 174 52.22 -91.10 -23.94
C MET A 174 52.44 -92.26 -22.97
N ASN A 175 51.51 -93.20 -22.95
CA ASN A 175 51.63 -94.44 -22.19
C ASN A 175 51.40 -95.63 -23.13
N CYS A 176 52.34 -96.56 -23.22
CA CYS A 176 52.32 -97.64 -24.21
C CYS A 176 52.26 -99.03 -23.55
N SER A 177 51.55 -99.95 -24.20
CA SER A 177 51.50 -101.38 -23.90
C SER A 177 52.05 -102.18 -25.09
N HIS A 178 52.93 -103.15 -24.80
CA HIS A 178 53.77 -103.84 -25.78
C HIS A 178 53.65 -105.37 -25.63
N PRO A 179 52.56 -105.99 -26.12
CA PRO A 179 52.29 -107.41 -25.89
C PRO A 179 53.30 -108.36 -26.54
N TYR A 180 53.88 -107.98 -27.69
CA TYR A 180 54.83 -108.80 -28.44
C TYR A 180 56.20 -108.12 -28.59
N GLY A 181 56.56 -107.24 -27.66
CA GLY A 181 57.80 -106.46 -27.71
C GLY A 181 57.59 -104.97 -28.08
N ASN A 182 58.66 -104.18 -27.92
CA ASN A 182 58.57 -102.73 -28.05
C ASN A 182 58.18 -102.31 -29.47
N PHE A 183 57.08 -101.56 -29.57
CA PHE A 183 56.52 -101.03 -30.83
C PHE A 183 56.25 -102.09 -31.90
N SER A 184 56.03 -103.34 -31.50
CA SER A 184 55.63 -104.41 -32.42
C SER A 184 54.12 -104.49 -32.60
N TYR A 185 53.67 -105.34 -33.53
CA TYR A 185 52.27 -105.58 -33.86
C TYR A 185 51.39 -105.61 -32.60
N ASN A 186 50.23 -104.98 -32.65
CA ASN A 186 49.29 -104.87 -31.54
C ASN A 186 49.79 -104.06 -30.33
N SER A 187 50.95 -103.39 -30.41
CA SER A 187 51.33 -102.35 -29.44
C SER A 187 50.33 -101.20 -29.49
N THR A 188 49.88 -100.75 -28.32
CA THR A 188 48.94 -99.62 -28.19
C THR A 188 49.54 -98.50 -27.35
N CYS A 189 49.52 -97.26 -27.86
CA CYS A 189 50.00 -96.07 -27.15
C CYS A 189 48.87 -95.06 -26.97
N GLU A 190 48.55 -94.72 -25.72
CA GLU A 190 47.53 -93.72 -25.34
C GLU A 190 48.19 -92.35 -25.11
N PHE A 191 47.60 -91.30 -25.67
CA PHE A 191 48.09 -89.92 -25.60
C PHE A 191 47.16 -89.01 -24.81
N ARG A 192 47.72 -88.23 -23.88
CA ARG A 192 47.00 -87.27 -23.05
C ARG A 192 47.66 -85.90 -23.10
N CYS A 193 46.86 -84.83 -23.09
CA CYS A 193 47.37 -83.46 -23.03
C CYS A 193 47.41 -82.97 -21.57
N HIS A 194 48.33 -82.05 -21.29
CA HIS A 194 48.36 -81.33 -20.01
C HIS A 194 47.12 -80.43 -19.87
N LYS A 195 46.79 -80.03 -18.64
CA LYS A 195 45.64 -79.15 -18.34
C LYS A 195 45.74 -77.85 -19.16
N GLY A 196 44.62 -77.44 -19.76
CA GLY A 196 44.56 -76.22 -20.60
C GLY A 196 44.87 -76.46 -22.09
N PHE A 197 45.19 -77.69 -22.47
CA PHE A 197 45.42 -78.09 -23.85
C PHE A 197 44.47 -79.22 -24.24
N GLU A 198 43.93 -79.15 -25.45
CA GLU A 198 43.08 -80.18 -26.03
C GLU A 198 43.81 -80.96 -27.12
N ARG A 199 43.47 -82.24 -27.24
CA ARG A 199 44.10 -83.15 -28.19
C ARG A 199 43.44 -83.01 -29.56
N ARG A 200 44.22 -82.68 -30.59
CA ARG A 200 43.86 -82.87 -32.00
C ARG A 200 44.45 -84.16 -32.54
N GLY A 201 43.58 -85.06 -33.00
CA GLY A 201 43.96 -86.35 -33.56
C GLY A 201 43.55 -87.55 -32.69
N ALA A 202 44.05 -88.72 -33.04
CA ALA A 202 43.69 -89.97 -32.37
C ALA A 202 44.22 -90.02 -30.93
N GLY A 203 43.40 -90.53 -30.00
CA GLY A 203 43.78 -90.68 -28.59
C GLY A 203 44.60 -91.92 -28.29
N MET A 204 44.55 -92.90 -29.18
CA MET A 204 45.27 -94.16 -29.07
C MET A 204 45.76 -94.56 -30.45
N LEU A 205 47.03 -94.93 -30.54
CA LEU A 205 47.66 -95.45 -31.74
C LEU A 205 47.92 -96.94 -31.54
N GLN A 206 47.65 -97.75 -32.56
CA GLN A 206 47.92 -99.19 -32.56
C GLN A 206 48.83 -99.56 -33.72
N CYS A 207 49.82 -100.43 -33.49
CA CYS A 207 50.71 -100.94 -34.54
C CYS A 207 50.00 -102.02 -35.36
N LEU A 208 49.83 -101.78 -36.66
CA LEU A 208 49.10 -102.64 -37.58
C LEU A 208 50.01 -103.67 -38.26
N PRO A 209 49.45 -104.74 -38.86
CA PRO A 209 50.23 -105.71 -39.65
C PRO A 209 50.98 -105.09 -40.84
N SER A 210 50.54 -103.92 -41.31
CA SER A 210 51.14 -103.17 -42.41
C SER A 210 52.47 -102.47 -42.06
N GLN A 211 52.97 -102.62 -40.82
CA GLN A 211 54.13 -101.88 -40.28
C GLN A 211 53.86 -100.38 -40.07
N GLU A 212 52.60 -99.96 -40.14
CA GLU A 212 52.17 -98.59 -39.91
C GLU A 212 51.37 -98.47 -38.60
N TRP A 213 51.40 -97.27 -38.01
CA TRP A 213 50.50 -96.93 -36.91
C TRP A 213 49.12 -96.60 -37.45
N SER A 214 48.08 -96.91 -36.66
CA SER A 214 46.68 -96.64 -37.01
C SER A 214 46.35 -95.17 -37.27
N ALA A 215 47.20 -94.25 -36.80
CA ALA A 215 47.09 -92.82 -37.03
C ALA A 215 48.44 -92.11 -36.79
N ASN A 216 48.53 -90.84 -37.19
CA ASN A 216 49.64 -89.97 -36.84
C ASN A 216 49.60 -89.56 -35.35
N ILE A 217 50.76 -89.22 -34.79
CA ILE A 217 50.89 -88.72 -33.41
C ILE A 217 49.99 -87.48 -33.24
N PRO A 218 49.12 -87.44 -32.21
CA PRO A 218 48.24 -86.30 -31.98
C PRO A 218 49.02 -85.08 -31.48
N THR A 219 48.47 -83.89 -31.72
CA THR A 219 49.01 -82.63 -31.21
C THR A 219 48.16 -82.11 -30.06
N CYS A 220 48.79 -81.42 -29.10
CA CYS A 220 48.08 -80.71 -28.03
C CYS A 220 48.04 -79.23 -28.38
N THR A 221 46.84 -78.70 -28.64
CA THR A 221 46.62 -77.28 -28.93
C THR A 221 46.03 -76.61 -27.70
N ALA A 222 46.46 -75.38 -27.37
CA ALA A 222 45.88 -74.64 -26.25
C ALA A 222 44.38 -74.43 -26.47
N ILE A 223 43.60 -74.55 -25.41
CA ILE A 223 42.14 -74.39 -25.47
C ILE A 223 41.79 -72.95 -25.83
N THR A 224 41.00 -72.73 -26.88
CA THR A 224 40.56 -71.39 -27.31
C THR A 224 39.25 -70.99 -26.60
N CYS A 225 39.24 -69.82 -25.98
CA CYS A 225 38.04 -69.18 -25.44
C CYS A 225 37.34 -68.29 -26.49
N PRO A 226 36.06 -67.93 -26.30
CA PRO A 226 35.38 -66.96 -27.16
C PRO A 226 36.16 -65.65 -27.27
N VAL A 227 36.22 -65.06 -28.46
CA VAL A 227 36.89 -63.77 -28.69
C VAL A 227 36.19 -62.69 -27.86
N LEU A 228 36.97 -61.89 -27.14
CA LEU A 228 36.48 -60.74 -26.40
C LEU A 228 36.61 -59.47 -27.24
N SER A 229 35.64 -58.58 -27.11
CA SER A 229 35.67 -57.22 -27.65
C SER A 229 35.68 -56.20 -26.52
N ALA A 230 36.17 -55.00 -26.81
CA ALA A 230 36.05 -53.88 -25.87
C ALA A 230 34.56 -53.57 -25.62
N PRO A 231 34.18 -53.24 -24.36
CA PRO A 231 32.84 -52.74 -24.06
C PRO A 231 32.63 -51.35 -24.69
N ASP A 232 31.37 -50.97 -24.93
CA ASP A 232 31.03 -49.63 -25.42
C ASP A 232 31.61 -48.56 -24.47
N GLN A 233 32.26 -47.53 -25.03
CA GLN A 233 33.00 -46.50 -24.26
C GLN A 233 34.15 -47.06 -23.40
N GLY A 234 34.71 -48.21 -23.76
CA GLY A 234 35.86 -48.80 -23.10
C GLY A 234 36.94 -49.29 -24.07
N GLU A 235 38.04 -49.74 -23.48
CA GLU A 235 39.22 -50.26 -24.14
C GLU A 235 39.54 -51.66 -23.60
N LEU A 236 40.14 -52.48 -24.46
CA LEU A 236 40.52 -53.86 -24.17
C LEU A 236 42.00 -54.04 -24.46
N ASN A 237 42.76 -54.51 -23.48
CA ASN A 237 44.16 -54.85 -23.64
C ASN A 237 44.40 -56.30 -23.22
N CYS A 238 44.77 -57.15 -24.17
CA CYS A 238 44.96 -58.58 -23.94
C CYS A 238 46.43 -59.00 -24.05
N SER A 239 46.85 -59.86 -23.12
CA SER A 239 48.12 -60.58 -23.18
C SER A 239 47.86 -62.04 -23.55
N HIS A 240 48.45 -62.49 -24.66
CA HIS A 240 48.29 -63.83 -25.21
C HIS A 240 49.62 -64.59 -25.14
N PHE A 241 49.61 -65.78 -24.51
CA PHE A 241 50.83 -66.57 -24.31
C PHE A 241 50.93 -67.75 -25.30
N HIS A 242 49.83 -68.45 -25.56
CA HIS A 242 49.78 -69.65 -26.41
C HIS A 242 49.00 -69.45 -27.72
N GLY A 243 48.71 -68.19 -28.09
CA GLY A 243 47.88 -67.80 -29.23
C GLY A 243 46.69 -66.93 -28.80
N ASP A 244 46.07 -66.26 -29.76
CA ASP A 244 44.99 -65.30 -29.49
C ASP A 244 43.81 -65.97 -28.77
N PHE A 245 43.43 -65.39 -27.63
CA PHE A 245 42.31 -65.85 -26.78
C PHE A 245 42.40 -67.33 -26.34
N THR A 246 43.61 -67.88 -26.22
CA THR A 246 43.85 -69.25 -25.73
C THR A 246 44.04 -69.31 -24.21
N PHE A 247 44.01 -70.52 -23.63
CA PHE A 247 44.21 -70.80 -22.21
C PHE A 247 45.37 -69.99 -21.60
N GLY A 248 45.08 -69.30 -20.50
CA GLY A 248 46.02 -68.39 -19.82
C GLY A 248 46.09 -66.99 -20.43
N SER A 249 45.38 -66.70 -21.54
CA SER A 249 45.23 -65.32 -22.02
C SER A 249 44.51 -64.48 -20.97
N THR A 250 45.05 -63.30 -20.70
CA THR A 250 44.48 -62.35 -19.73
C THR A 250 44.14 -61.05 -20.45
N CYS A 251 42.88 -60.61 -20.34
CA CYS A 251 42.40 -59.38 -20.95
C CYS A 251 41.99 -58.40 -19.85
N ALA A 252 42.62 -57.23 -19.83
CA ALA A 252 42.31 -56.12 -18.94
C ALA A 252 41.37 -55.13 -19.64
N PHE A 253 40.44 -54.57 -18.88
CA PHE A 253 39.41 -53.65 -19.34
C PHE A 253 39.58 -52.30 -18.66
N SER A 254 39.45 -51.23 -19.44
CA SER A 254 39.43 -49.86 -18.94
C SER A 254 38.29 -49.08 -19.61
N CYS A 255 37.76 -48.07 -18.93
CA CYS A 255 36.73 -47.20 -19.50
C CYS A 255 37.34 -45.87 -19.92
N GLN A 256 36.74 -45.25 -20.94
CA GLN A 256 37.09 -43.89 -21.35
C GLN A 256 36.75 -42.90 -20.23
N THR A 257 37.38 -41.73 -20.25
CA THR A 257 37.15 -40.68 -19.26
C THR A 257 35.66 -40.35 -19.13
N GLY A 258 35.15 -40.31 -17.89
CA GLY A 258 33.74 -40.06 -17.61
C GLY A 258 32.85 -41.29 -17.51
N PHE A 259 33.42 -42.49 -17.70
CA PHE A 259 32.73 -43.77 -17.52
C PHE A 259 33.42 -44.63 -16.46
N ALA A 260 32.65 -45.26 -15.59
CA ALA A 260 33.12 -46.18 -14.56
C ALA A 260 32.99 -47.63 -15.03
N LEU A 261 34.01 -48.44 -14.72
CA LEU A 261 34.01 -49.87 -15.01
C LEU A 261 33.12 -50.62 -14.00
N MET A 262 32.06 -51.23 -14.49
CA MET A 262 31.15 -52.08 -13.72
C MET A 262 31.43 -53.54 -14.03
N GLY A 263 32.12 -54.22 -13.12
CA GLY A 263 32.51 -55.62 -13.26
C GLY A 263 33.99 -55.86 -12.97
N PRO A 264 34.54 -57.02 -13.36
CA PRO A 264 35.95 -57.33 -13.13
C PRO A 264 36.88 -56.53 -14.06
N GLU A 265 37.99 -56.01 -13.50
CA GLU A 265 39.03 -55.26 -14.24
C GLU A 265 39.81 -56.13 -15.24
N SER A 266 39.83 -57.44 -15.02
CA SER A 266 40.47 -58.38 -15.92
C SER A 266 39.75 -59.72 -15.96
N ARG A 267 39.86 -60.41 -17.11
CA ARG A 267 39.32 -61.75 -17.32
C ARG A 267 40.42 -62.65 -17.87
N GLU A 268 40.40 -63.91 -17.45
CA GLU A 268 41.38 -64.93 -17.86
C GLU A 268 40.68 -66.11 -18.55
N CYS A 269 41.26 -66.62 -19.63
CA CYS A 269 40.76 -67.78 -20.35
C CYS A 269 41.13 -69.08 -19.61
N THR A 270 40.11 -69.82 -19.15
CA THR A 270 40.28 -71.02 -18.33
C THR A 270 40.31 -72.30 -19.16
N ALA A 271 40.71 -73.41 -18.53
CA ALA A 271 40.74 -74.74 -19.14
C ALA A 271 39.34 -75.29 -19.51
N THR A 272 38.26 -74.59 -19.13
CA THR A 272 36.87 -74.98 -19.44
C THR A 272 36.30 -74.26 -20.68
N ARG A 273 37.15 -73.61 -21.50
CA ARG A 273 36.73 -72.82 -22.68
C ARG A 273 35.89 -71.59 -22.32
N THR A 274 36.08 -71.04 -21.13
CA THR A 274 35.30 -69.90 -20.62
C THR A 274 36.22 -68.85 -20.02
N TRP A 275 35.78 -67.60 -20.02
CA TRP A 275 36.44 -66.52 -19.31
C TRP A 275 36.02 -66.48 -17.85
N THR A 276 36.92 -66.06 -16.96
CA THR A 276 36.58 -65.78 -15.56
C THR A 276 35.65 -64.56 -15.44
N GLY A 277 34.75 -64.60 -14.47
CA GLY A 277 33.81 -63.51 -14.16
C GLY A 277 32.80 -63.20 -15.28
N ASP A 278 31.93 -62.23 -15.03
CA ASP A 278 31.00 -61.70 -16.01
C ASP A 278 31.67 -60.66 -16.93
N ALA A 279 31.04 -60.35 -18.07
CA ALA A 279 31.53 -59.30 -18.96
C ALA A 279 31.38 -57.92 -18.27
N PRO A 280 32.46 -57.14 -18.11
CA PRO A 280 32.36 -55.79 -17.55
C PRO A 280 31.72 -54.83 -18.56
N ARG A 281 31.14 -53.75 -18.05
CA ARG A 281 30.52 -52.69 -18.85
C ARG A 281 30.94 -51.31 -18.33
N CYS A 282 31.02 -50.33 -19.22
CA CYS A 282 31.32 -48.95 -18.86
C CYS A 282 30.01 -48.17 -18.72
N GLU A 283 29.73 -47.69 -17.51
CA GLU A 283 28.54 -46.87 -17.24
C GLU A 283 28.98 -45.42 -17.02
N ALA A 284 28.22 -44.46 -17.57
CA ALA A 284 28.53 -43.04 -17.39
C ALA A 284 28.47 -42.67 -15.91
N ILE A 285 29.46 -41.92 -15.43
CA ILE A 285 29.54 -41.51 -14.03
C ILE A 285 28.37 -40.60 -13.68
N VAL A 286 27.67 -40.90 -12.58
CA VAL A 286 26.47 -40.18 -12.14
C VAL A 286 26.86 -39.08 -11.16
N CYS A 287 26.45 -37.84 -11.42
CA CYS A 287 26.53 -36.73 -10.48
C CYS A 287 25.29 -36.68 -9.57
N PRO A 288 25.37 -36.03 -8.39
CA PRO A 288 24.22 -35.78 -7.54
C PRO A 288 23.08 -35.09 -8.32
N GLY A 289 21.83 -35.49 -8.09
CA GLY A 289 20.69 -34.85 -8.72
C GLY A 289 20.60 -33.37 -8.33
N LEU A 290 20.35 -32.50 -9.31
CA LEU A 290 20.10 -31.07 -9.09
C LEU A 290 18.61 -30.78 -9.14
N SER A 291 18.20 -29.74 -8.42
CA SER A 291 16.86 -29.17 -8.46
C SER A 291 16.95 -27.69 -8.80
N ALA A 292 15.86 -27.13 -9.33
CA ALA A 292 15.76 -25.69 -9.54
C ALA A 292 15.89 -24.94 -8.19
N PRO A 293 16.61 -23.80 -8.16
CA PRO A 293 16.65 -22.93 -6.98
C PRO A 293 15.27 -22.32 -6.71
N ASP A 294 15.01 -21.92 -5.46
CA ASP A 294 13.78 -21.23 -5.11
C ASP A 294 13.66 -19.92 -5.92
N GLN A 295 12.46 -19.62 -6.42
CA GLN A 295 12.19 -18.52 -7.36
C GLN A 295 13.04 -18.56 -8.65
N GLY A 296 13.48 -19.74 -9.07
CA GLY A 296 14.23 -19.95 -10.31
C GLY A 296 13.76 -21.15 -11.13
N GLU A 297 14.30 -21.26 -12.33
CA GLU A 297 14.06 -22.34 -13.28
C GLU A 297 15.38 -23.02 -13.64
N MET A 298 15.30 -24.33 -13.91
CA MET A 298 16.45 -25.15 -14.30
C MET A 298 16.12 -25.94 -15.57
N HIS A 299 16.97 -25.84 -16.57
CA HIS A 299 16.89 -26.60 -17.81
C HIS A 299 18.15 -27.44 -18.00
N CYS A 300 18.01 -28.76 -18.06
CA CYS A 300 19.14 -29.67 -18.19
C CYS A 300 19.14 -30.41 -19.54
N SER A 301 20.32 -30.53 -20.15
CA SER A 301 20.60 -31.37 -21.30
C SER A 301 21.43 -32.58 -20.86
N HIS A 302 20.89 -33.77 -21.06
CA HIS A 302 21.48 -35.05 -20.63
C HIS A 302 21.96 -35.86 -21.84
N LEU A 303 23.26 -36.16 -21.92
CA LEU A 303 23.85 -36.85 -23.06
C LEU A 303 23.81 -38.38 -22.93
N HIS A 304 24.14 -38.90 -21.74
CA HIS A 304 24.29 -40.34 -21.48
C HIS A 304 23.35 -40.86 -20.38
N GLY A 305 22.30 -40.10 -20.05
CA GLY A 305 21.35 -40.39 -18.96
C GLY A 305 21.18 -39.23 -17.98
N ASN A 306 20.18 -39.29 -17.10
CA ASN A 306 19.89 -38.20 -16.18
C ASN A 306 21.06 -37.96 -15.22
N PHE A 307 21.57 -36.71 -15.23
CA PHE A 307 22.67 -36.24 -14.38
C PHE A 307 23.96 -37.06 -14.50
N THR A 308 24.24 -37.65 -15.67
CA THR A 308 25.51 -38.34 -15.93
C THR A 308 26.57 -37.42 -16.53
N PHE A 309 27.82 -37.89 -16.59
CA PHE A 309 28.96 -37.17 -17.18
C PHE A 309 28.62 -36.45 -18.49
N GLY A 310 29.00 -35.18 -18.58
CA GLY A 310 28.67 -34.31 -19.71
C GLY A 310 27.24 -33.72 -19.67
N SER A 311 26.42 -34.02 -18.66
CA SER A 311 25.16 -33.31 -18.44
C SER A 311 25.43 -31.85 -18.13
N THR A 312 24.68 -30.94 -18.76
CA THR A 312 24.76 -29.50 -18.52
C THR A 312 23.40 -28.99 -18.06
N CYS A 313 23.35 -28.26 -16.95
CA CYS A 313 22.14 -27.64 -16.42
C CYS A 313 22.31 -26.13 -16.40
N ALA A 314 21.43 -25.42 -17.09
CA ALA A 314 21.35 -23.97 -17.10
C ALA A 314 20.29 -23.48 -16.10
N PHE A 315 20.61 -22.40 -15.38
CA PHE A 315 19.79 -21.82 -14.34
C PHE A 315 19.41 -20.39 -14.72
N SER A 316 18.16 -20.03 -14.44
CA SER A 316 17.66 -18.67 -14.59
C SER A 316 16.74 -18.32 -13.42
N CYS A 317 16.63 -17.04 -13.10
CA CYS A 317 15.73 -16.57 -12.04
C CYS A 317 14.46 -16.00 -12.63
N GLN A 318 13.37 -16.09 -11.87
CA GLN A 318 12.11 -15.44 -12.21
C GLN A 318 12.27 -13.91 -12.18
N THR A 319 11.33 -13.19 -12.81
CA THR A 319 11.37 -11.73 -12.86
C THR A 319 11.43 -11.13 -11.45
N GLY A 320 12.34 -10.18 -11.23
CA GLY A 320 12.55 -9.53 -9.93
C GLY A 320 13.59 -10.20 -9.04
N PHE A 321 14.22 -11.27 -9.51
CA PHE A 321 15.32 -11.96 -8.83
C PHE A 321 16.57 -11.98 -9.72
N VAL A 322 17.74 -11.89 -9.10
CA VAL A 322 19.05 -11.97 -9.77
C VAL A 322 19.74 -13.28 -9.41
N LEU A 323 20.40 -13.88 -10.41
CA LEU A 323 21.13 -15.13 -10.23
C LEU A 323 22.50 -14.85 -9.58
N MET A 324 22.70 -15.41 -8.39
CA MET A 324 23.95 -15.38 -7.64
C MET A 324 24.71 -16.68 -7.89
N GLY A 325 25.76 -16.59 -8.72
CA GLY A 325 26.59 -17.73 -9.11
C GLY A 325 26.80 -17.80 -10.62
N LEU A 326 27.26 -18.96 -11.11
CA LEU A 326 27.37 -19.21 -12.55
C LEU A 326 26.05 -19.73 -13.09
N GLU A 327 25.72 -19.32 -14.32
CA GLU A 327 24.47 -19.67 -15.02
C GLU A 327 24.37 -21.15 -15.42
N SER A 328 25.50 -21.85 -15.52
CA SER A 328 25.53 -23.24 -15.97
C SER A 328 26.39 -24.13 -15.08
N ARG A 329 25.94 -25.36 -14.88
CA ARG A 329 26.69 -26.43 -14.21
C ARG A 329 26.89 -27.60 -15.15
N GLU A 330 28.06 -28.21 -15.10
CA GLU A 330 28.41 -29.39 -15.91
C GLU A 330 28.84 -30.55 -15.00
N CYS A 331 28.36 -31.76 -15.30
CA CYS A 331 28.73 -32.97 -14.58
C CYS A 331 30.10 -33.48 -15.05
N THR A 332 31.08 -33.48 -14.15
CA THR A 332 32.47 -33.82 -14.45
C THR A 332 32.75 -35.32 -14.35
N ALA A 333 33.90 -35.75 -14.89
CA ALA A 333 34.35 -37.14 -14.82
C ALA A 333 34.67 -37.62 -13.39
N MET A 334 34.66 -36.71 -12.40
CA MET A 334 34.83 -37.04 -10.98
C MET A 334 33.50 -37.34 -10.27
N GLY A 335 32.37 -37.25 -10.98
CA GLY A 335 31.03 -37.41 -10.40
C GLY A 335 30.57 -36.21 -9.57
N THR A 336 31.19 -35.04 -9.79
CA THR A 336 30.81 -33.78 -9.16
C THR A 336 30.46 -32.73 -10.20
N TRP A 337 29.60 -31.78 -9.82
CA TRP A 337 29.32 -30.61 -10.66
C TRP A 337 30.45 -29.59 -10.60
N THR A 338 30.59 -28.76 -11.64
CA THR A 338 31.58 -27.67 -11.72
C THR A 338 31.44 -26.57 -10.65
N GLY A 339 30.44 -26.66 -9.77
CA GLY A 339 30.26 -25.81 -8.60
C GLY A 339 28.90 -26.05 -7.92
N ASP A 340 28.62 -25.28 -6.88
CA ASP A 340 27.36 -25.36 -6.13
C ASP A 340 26.18 -24.78 -6.92
N THR A 341 24.96 -25.23 -6.63
CA THR A 341 23.75 -24.68 -7.25
C THR A 341 23.63 -23.18 -6.99
N PRO A 342 23.43 -22.33 -8.04
CA PRO A 342 23.29 -20.89 -7.86
C PRO A 342 22.01 -20.55 -7.08
N GLN A 343 21.96 -19.37 -6.47
CA GLN A 343 20.80 -18.90 -5.71
C GLN A 343 20.13 -17.73 -6.42
N CYS A 344 18.80 -17.62 -6.33
CA CYS A 344 18.07 -16.46 -6.82
C CYS A 344 17.76 -15.53 -5.65
N GLU A 345 18.34 -14.34 -5.67
CA GLU A 345 18.12 -13.31 -4.64
C GLU A 345 17.21 -12.20 -5.17
N ALA A 346 16.27 -11.74 -4.36
CA ALA A 346 15.37 -10.66 -4.77
C ALA A 346 16.16 -9.36 -4.99
N ILE A 347 15.87 -8.66 -6.08
CA ILE A 347 16.58 -7.42 -6.45
C ILE A 347 16.30 -6.35 -5.39
N ALA A 348 17.36 -5.75 -4.84
CA ALA A 348 17.26 -4.72 -3.83
C ALA A 348 17.07 -3.32 -4.44
N CYS A 349 16.11 -2.57 -3.90
CA CYS A 349 15.95 -1.14 -4.15
C CYS A 349 16.72 -0.31 -3.10
N PRO A 350 17.02 0.98 -3.37
CA PRO A 350 17.61 1.88 -2.38
C PRO A 350 16.77 1.91 -1.10
N ALA A 351 17.43 1.78 0.07
CA ALA A 351 16.72 1.82 1.35
C ALA A 351 16.03 3.18 1.56
N LEU A 352 14.74 3.15 1.86
CA LEU A 352 13.94 4.35 2.13
C LEU A 352 14.01 4.74 3.61
N ARG A 353 13.78 6.02 3.87
CA ARG A 353 13.62 6.59 5.21
C ARG A 353 12.32 7.36 5.28
N ALA A 354 11.77 7.48 6.48
CA ALA A 354 10.60 8.32 6.71
C ALA A 354 10.91 9.79 6.36
N PRO A 355 9.99 10.51 5.69
CA PRO A 355 10.11 11.95 5.48
C PRO A 355 10.21 12.68 6.84
N ASP A 356 10.89 13.83 6.87
CA ASP A 356 10.90 14.68 8.07
C ASP A 356 9.46 15.07 8.44
N GLN A 357 9.07 14.87 9.70
CA GLN A 357 7.68 15.04 10.18
C GLN A 357 6.65 14.10 9.51
N GLY A 358 7.10 12.93 9.05
CA GLY A 358 6.24 11.88 8.54
C GLY A 358 6.65 10.48 9.02
N GLU A 359 5.83 9.51 8.67
CA GLU A 359 6.02 8.09 8.95
C GLU A 359 6.17 7.30 7.65
N LEU A 360 6.89 6.19 7.73
CA LEU A 360 7.08 5.24 6.64
C LEU A 360 6.65 3.86 7.12
N ASN A 361 5.66 3.29 6.45
CA ASN A 361 5.22 1.92 6.71
C ASN A 361 5.45 1.06 5.47
N CYS A 362 6.33 0.07 5.58
CA CYS A 362 6.70 -0.80 4.48
C CYS A 362 6.29 -2.25 4.74
N SER A 363 5.78 -2.89 3.69
CA SER A 363 5.56 -4.33 3.61
C SER A 363 6.65 -4.94 2.73
N HIS A 364 7.39 -5.91 3.28
CA HIS A 364 8.55 -6.53 2.63
C HIS A 364 8.24 -8.00 2.36
N LEU A 365 8.07 -8.37 1.08
CA LEU A 365 7.69 -9.73 0.71
C LEU A 365 8.89 -10.69 0.69
N HIS A 366 10.02 -10.24 0.13
CA HIS A 366 11.22 -11.07 -0.10
C HIS A 366 12.47 -10.56 0.65
N GLY A 367 12.29 -9.67 1.62
CA GLY A 367 13.37 -9.02 2.38
C GLY A 367 13.28 -7.50 2.35
N ASN A 368 14.02 -6.82 3.24
CA ASN A 368 13.93 -5.36 3.40
C ASN A 368 14.28 -4.62 2.12
N PHE A 369 13.34 -3.81 1.62
CA PHE A 369 13.47 -2.99 0.41
C PHE A 369 13.84 -3.79 -0.85
N THR A 370 13.35 -5.02 -0.96
CA THR A 370 13.53 -5.87 -2.15
C THR A 370 12.32 -5.83 -3.08
N PHE A 371 12.44 -6.39 -4.29
CA PHE A 371 11.39 -6.48 -5.29
C PHE A 371 10.02 -6.86 -4.70
N GLY A 372 8.98 -6.11 -5.08
CA GLY A 372 7.62 -6.26 -4.55
C GLY A 372 7.40 -5.63 -3.17
N SER A 373 8.43 -5.04 -2.54
CA SER A 373 8.23 -4.23 -1.33
C SER A 373 7.37 -3.02 -1.65
N THR A 374 6.31 -2.82 -0.85
CA THR A 374 5.41 -1.66 -0.97
C THR A 374 5.51 -0.81 0.28
N CYS A 375 5.78 0.48 0.11
CA CYS A 375 5.94 1.44 1.19
C CYS A 375 4.89 2.55 1.05
N ALA A 376 4.21 2.85 2.15
CA ALA A 376 3.24 3.94 2.27
C ALA A 376 3.79 5.05 3.17
N PHE A 377 3.52 6.29 2.78
CA PHE A 377 3.95 7.50 3.47
C PHE A 377 2.77 8.22 4.09
N SER A 378 2.96 8.74 5.29
CA SER A 378 1.99 9.61 5.97
C SER A 378 2.71 10.75 6.67
N CYS A 379 2.03 11.87 6.89
CA CYS A 379 2.57 13.00 7.64
C CYS A 379 2.00 13.04 9.05
N HIS A 380 2.79 13.54 10.00
CA HIS A 380 2.32 13.82 11.35
C HIS A 380 1.25 14.91 11.34
N MET A 381 0.46 14.99 12.41
CA MET A 381 -0.59 16.00 12.55
C MET A 381 -0.04 17.42 12.33
N GLY A 382 -0.76 18.20 11.53
CA GLY A 382 -0.39 19.59 11.18
C GLY A 382 0.53 19.73 9.96
N PHE A 383 0.87 18.61 9.31
CA PHE A 383 1.63 18.57 8.06
C PHE A 383 0.82 17.87 6.96
N VAL A 384 1.01 18.30 5.72
CA VAL A 384 0.37 17.71 4.53
C VAL A 384 1.41 17.04 3.64
N LEU A 385 1.05 15.89 3.08
CA LEU A 385 1.92 15.11 2.19
C LEU A 385 1.93 15.73 0.80
N ILE A 386 3.11 16.10 0.31
CA ILE A 386 3.34 16.62 -1.03
C ILE A 386 4.13 15.56 -1.81
N GLY A 387 3.46 14.85 -2.71
CA GLY A 387 4.02 13.77 -3.52
C GLY A 387 3.14 12.52 -3.52
N PRO A 388 3.69 11.36 -3.93
CA PRO A 388 2.97 10.09 -3.96
C PRO A 388 2.72 9.55 -2.54
N GLU A 389 1.54 8.96 -2.31
CA GLU A 389 1.17 8.34 -1.03
C GLU A 389 1.85 6.97 -0.80
N SER A 390 2.29 6.31 -1.87
CA SER A 390 2.96 5.02 -1.81
C SER A 390 3.90 4.79 -2.98
N CYS A 391 4.92 3.95 -2.80
CA CYS A 391 5.78 3.46 -3.86
C CYS A 391 6.06 1.96 -3.72
N GLU A 392 6.47 1.33 -4.82
CA GLU A 392 6.76 -0.10 -4.92
C GLU A 392 8.15 -0.33 -5.52
N CYS A 393 8.88 -1.34 -5.02
CA CYS A 393 10.18 -1.72 -5.53
C CYS A 393 10.05 -2.62 -6.77
N THR A 394 10.56 -2.14 -7.91
CA THR A 394 10.43 -2.79 -9.21
C THR A 394 11.53 -3.81 -9.50
N ALA A 395 11.33 -4.65 -10.52
CA ALA A 395 12.33 -5.62 -10.96
C ALA A 395 13.61 -4.99 -11.54
N MET A 396 13.64 -3.67 -11.71
CA MET A 396 14.82 -2.92 -12.14
C MET A 396 15.66 -2.41 -10.96
N GLY A 397 15.25 -2.69 -9.72
CA GLY A 397 15.93 -2.19 -8.51
C GLY A 397 15.66 -0.70 -8.24
N THR A 398 14.59 -0.14 -8.79
CA THR A 398 14.17 1.24 -8.56
C THR A 398 12.75 1.30 -8.01
N TRP A 399 12.47 2.35 -7.23
CA TRP A 399 11.12 2.64 -6.75
C TRP A 399 10.26 3.24 -7.86
N THR A 400 8.95 2.95 -7.86
CA THR A 400 7.99 3.51 -8.82
C THR A 400 7.83 5.02 -8.72
N ALA A 401 8.16 5.62 -7.58
CA ALA A 401 8.11 7.06 -7.37
C ALA A 401 9.13 7.52 -6.31
N ASP A 402 9.51 8.79 -6.36
CA ASP A 402 10.41 9.43 -5.41
C ASP A 402 9.74 9.64 -4.04
N THR A 403 10.55 9.78 -2.98
CA THR A 403 10.06 10.01 -1.61
C THR A 403 9.32 11.36 -1.51
N PRO A 404 8.08 11.38 -1.00
CA PRO A 404 7.32 12.61 -0.78
C PRO A 404 7.89 13.44 0.37
N ARG A 405 7.41 14.68 0.52
CA ARG A 405 7.77 15.58 1.63
C ARG A 405 6.55 16.03 2.41
N CYS A 406 6.72 16.21 3.72
CA CYS A 406 5.69 16.73 4.61
C CYS A 406 5.90 18.24 4.81
N GLU A 407 4.93 19.05 4.39
CA GLU A 407 4.98 20.51 4.56
C GLU A 407 3.97 20.94 5.63
N ALA A 408 4.35 21.88 6.50
CA ALA A 408 3.48 22.37 7.56
C ALA A 408 2.27 23.10 6.97
N ILE A 409 1.08 22.84 7.50
CA ILE A 409 -0.17 23.44 7.02
C ILE A 409 -0.13 24.96 7.25
N VAL A 410 -0.46 25.73 6.20
CA VAL A 410 -0.41 27.20 6.22
C VAL A 410 -1.76 27.76 6.67
N CYS A 411 -1.75 28.64 7.68
CA CYS A 411 -2.91 29.44 8.06
C CYS A 411 -2.92 30.80 7.33
N PRO A 412 -4.09 31.47 7.23
CA PRO A 412 -4.17 32.82 6.69
C PRO A 412 -3.24 33.78 7.42
N VAL A 413 -2.55 34.67 6.69
CA VAL A 413 -1.65 35.66 7.29
C VAL A 413 -2.43 36.60 8.21
N LEU A 414 -1.94 36.80 9.44
CA LEU A 414 -2.52 37.76 10.39
C LEU A 414 -1.80 39.10 10.31
N SER A 415 -2.52 40.17 10.67
CA SER A 415 -2.01 41.53 10.79
C SER A 415 -2.34 42.09 12.17
N ALA A 416 -1.53 43.02 12.66
CA ALA A 416 -1.79 43.69 13.93
C ALA A 416 -3.13 44.48 13.89
N PRO A 417 -3.92 44.46 14.98
CA PRO A 417 -5.13 45.28 15.07
C PRO A 417 -4.78 46.77 15.07
N GLU A 418 -5.71 47.61 14.63
CA GLU A 418 -5.52 49.06 14.62
C GLU A 418 -5.27 49.57 16.04
N LYS A 419 -4.24 50.40 16.25
CA LYS A 419 -3.75 50.84 17.58
C LYS A 419 -3.29 49.69 18.51
N GLY A 420 -2.97 48.53 17.94
CA GLY A 420 -2.34 47.41 18.65
C GLY A 420 -1.04 46.96 18.02
N GLU A 421 -0.37 46.03 18.70
CA GLU A 421 0.86 45.39 18.28
C GLU A 421 0.65 43.87 18.22
N MET A 422 1.39 43.21 17.32
CA MET A 422 1.34 41.77 17.14
C MET A 422 2.76 41.21 17.15
N HIS A 423 2.97 40.19 17.98
CA HIS A 423 4.23 39.45 18.05
C HIS A 423 3.97 37.96 17.79
N CYS A 424 4.55 37.42 16.73
CA CYS A 424 4.36 36.03 16.33
C CYS A 424 5.62 35.19 16.51
N SER A 425 5.46 33.97 16.99
CA SER A 425 6.46 32.91 16.94
C SER A 425 6.07 31.89 15.86
N HIS A 426 7.02 31.55 14.99
CA HIS A 426 6.81 30.71 13.82
C HIS A 426 7.72 29.48 13.88
N LEU A 427 7.21 28.36 14.38
CA LEU A 427 8.03 27.16 14.63
C LEU A 427 8.44 26.42 13.35
N HIS A 428 7.52 26.32 12.39
CA HIS A 428 7.68 25.55 11.16
C HIS A 428 7.57 26.41 9.88
N GLY A 429 7.76 27.73 10.00
CA GLY A 429 7.59 28.70 8.91
C GLY A 429 6.53 29.76 9.21
N ASN A 430 6.51 30.82 8.39
CA ASN A 430 5.62 31.97 8.62
C ASN A 430 4.15 31.57 8.51
N PHE A 431 3.40 31.78 9.60
CA PHE A 431 1.97 31.49 9.73
C PHE A 431 1.60 30.03 9.43
N THR A 432 2.49 29.08 9.71
CA THR A 432 2.21 27.64 9.59
C THR A 432 1.78 27.01 10.93
N PHE A 433 1.34 25.75 10.91
CA PHE A 433 0.89 24.98 12.06
C PHE A 433 1.80 25.16 13.29
N GLY A 434 1.20 25.43 14.45
CA GLY A 434 1.90 25.73 15.69
C GLY A 434 2.46 27.16 15.79
N SER A 435 2.25 28.01 14.79
CA SER A 435 2.52 29.45 14.92
C SER A 435 1.60 30.08 15.95
N THR A 436 2.16 30.88 16.86
CA THR A 436 1.40 31.58 17.91
C THR A 436 1.65 33.07 17.82
N CYS A 437 0.57 33.85 17.67
CA CYS A 437 0.62 35.31 17.61
C CYS A 437 -0.06 35.89 18.84
N ALA A 438 0.69 36.66 19.63
CA ALA A 438 0.20 37.41 20.78
C ALA A 438 -0.12 38.85 20.38
N PHE A 439 -1.19 39.39 20.95
CA PHE A 439 -1.71 40.73 20.66
C PHE A 439 -1.70 41.58 21.91
N SER A 440 -1.34 42.85 21.76
CA SER A 440 -1.40 43.86 22.81
C SER A 440 -1.91 45.17 22.25
N CYS A 441 -2.50 46.00 23.10
CA CYS A 441 -2.97 47.33 22.70
C CYS A 441 -2.03 48.43 23.20
N GLN A 442 -1.94 49.51 22.43
CA GLN A 442 -1.21 50.70 22.83
C GLN A 442 -1.86 51.33 24.08
N LYS A 443 -1.09 52.14 24.81
CA LYS A 443 -1.55 52.79 26.04
C LYS A 443 -2.86 53.56 25.81
N GLY A 444 -3.86 53.31 26.67
CA GLY A 444 -5.17 53.95 26.61
C GLY A 444 -6.19 53.22 25.72
N PHE A 445 -5.83 52.04 25.21
CA PHE A 445 -6.72 51.10 24.54
C PHE A 445 -6.72 49.76 25.28
N VAL A 446 -7.85 49.07 25.28
CA VAL A 446 -8.04 47.74 25.87
C VAL A 446 -8.25 46.69 24.78
N LEU A 447 -7.66 45.51 24.96
CA LEU A 447 -7.79 44.40 24.02
C LEU A 447 -9.14 43.72 24.20
N MET A 448 -9.90 43.67 23.12
CA MET A 448 -11.19 42.99 23.03
C MET A 448 -11.02 41.74 22.18
N GLY A 449 -11.12 40.56 22.81
CA GLY A 449 -10.88 39.27 22.17
C GLY A 449 -9.75 38.47 22.84
N PRO A 450 -9.24 37.42 22.19
CA PRO A 450 -8.18 36.58 22.76
C PRO A 450 -6.82 37.28 22.73
N GLU A 451 -6.05 37.13 23.83
CA GLU A 451 -4.68 37.67 23.96
C GLU A 451 -3.67 37.00 23.01
N SER A 452 -3.95 35.76 22.59
CA SER A 452 -3.14 35.03 21.61
C SER A 452 -4.00 34.16 20.71
N ARG A 453 -3.51 33.92 19.50
CA ARG A 453 -4.11 32.99 18.53
C ARG A 453 -3.04 32.00 18.06
N GLU A 454 -3.44 30.77 17.82
CA GLU A 454 -2.57 29.66 17.40
C GLU A 454 -3.07 29.06 16.07
N CYS A 455 -2.15 28.75 15.16
CA CYS A 455 -2.46 28.10 13.89
C CYS A 455 -2.65 26.59 14.10
N THR A 456 -3.87 26.11 13.87
CA THR A 456 -4.27 24.71 14.09
C THR A 456 -3.94 23.80 12.91
N ALA A 457 -3.99 22.48 13.14
CA ALA A 457 -3.78 21.47 12.10
C ALA A 457 -4.84 21.48 11.00
N MET A 458 -5.92 22.25 11.16
CA MET A 458 -6.97 22.44 10.14
C MET A 458 -6.70 23.65 9.23
N GLY A 459 -5.57 24.34 9.41
CA GLY A 459 -5.24 25.55 8.65
C GLY A 459 -6.03 26.79 9.08
N THR A 460 -6.61 26.78 10.28
CA THR A 460 -7.37 27.90 10.85
C THR A 460 -6.76 28.38 12.16
N TRP A 461 -6.87 29.69 12.44
CA TRP A 461 -6.47 30.28 13.71
C TRP A 461 -7.51 30.04 14.80
N THR A 462 -7.06 29.80 16.03
CA THR A 462 -7.93 29.73 17.21
C THR A 462 -8.58 31.08 17.52
N GLY A 463 -9.81 31.05 18.03
CA GLY A 463 -10.56 32.24 18.44
C GLY A 463 -10.90 33.22 17.31
N ASN A 464 -11.52 34.35 17.67
CA ASN A 464 -11.81 35.45 16.75
C ASN A 464 -10.67 36.46 16.71
N ALA A 465 -10.60 37.30 15.66
CA ALA A 465 -9.60 38.37 15.59
C ALA A 465 -9.82 39.41 16.70
N PRO A 466 -8.81 39.75 17.52
CA PRO A 466 -8.96 40.75 18.56
C PRO A 466 -8.93 42.18 17.97
N CYS A 467 -9.58 43.12 18.66
CA CYS A 467 -9.54 44.55 18.34
C CYS A 467 -9.13 45.37 19.57
N CYS A 468 -8.59 46.57 19.36
CA CYS A 468 -8.22 47.50 20.42
C CYS A 468 -9.25 48.63 20.49
N GLU A 469 -9.94 48.75 21.62
CA GLU A 469 -10.95 49.78 21.85
C GLU A 469 -10.44 50.83 22.84
N ALA A 470 -10.73 52.11 22.62
CA ALA A 470 -10.27 53.16 23.51
C ALA A 470 -10.94 53.06 24.89
N VAL A 471 -10.17 53.24 25.96
CA VAL A 471 -10.69 53.17 27.34
C VAL A 471 -11.72 54.28 27.56
N ALA A 472 -12.94 53.91 27.99
CA ALA A 472 -14.02 54.86 28.25
C ALA A 472 -13.85 55.53 29.63
N CYS A 473 -14.08 56.84 29.69
CA CYS A 473 -14.23 57.59 30.94
C CYS A 473 -15.72 57.81 31.27
N PRO A 474 -16.07 58.10 32.54
CA PRO A 474 -17.43 58.47 32.91
C PRO A 474 -17.95 59.65 32.09
N VAL A 475 -19.18 59.57 31.60
CA VAL A 475 -19.79 60.66 30.80
C VAL A 475 -19.87 61.95 31.61
N LEU A 476 -19.32 63.04 31.07
CA LEU A 476 -19.41 64.37 31.68
C LEU A 476 -20.69 65.08 31.26
N ARG A 477 -21.21 65.94 32.15
CA ARG A 477 -22.35 66.81 31.89
C ARG A 477 -21.97 68.25 32.18
N ALA A 478 -22.63 69.20 31.51
CA ALA A 478 -22.42 70.62 31.76
C ALA A 478 -22.81 70.96 33.22
N PRO A 479 -22.00 71.77 33.94
CA PRO A 479 -22.36 72.27 35.25
C PRO A 479 -23.57 73.21 35.16
N ASP A 480 -24.34 73.34 36.25
CA ASP A 480 -25.48 74.25 36.31
C ASP A 480 -25.04 75.69 35.98
N GLN A 481 -25.77 76.38 35.09
CA GLN A 481 -25.40 77.70 34.55
C GLN A 481 -24.05 77.73 33.80
N GLY A 482 -23.60 76.59 33.29
CA GLY A 482 -22.41 76.47 32.45
C GLY A 482 -22.65 75.69 31.16
N GLU A 483 -21.65 75.73 30.29
CA GLU A 483 -21.61 75.05 29.00
C GLU A 483 -20.43 74.07 28.97
N LEU A 484 -20.63 72.94 28.29
CA LEU A 484 -19.65 71.89 28.11
C LEU A 484 -19.38 71.72 26.61
N ASN A 485 -18.12 71.86 26.21
CA ASN A 485 -17.70 71.58 24.84
C ASN A 485 -16.62 70.50 24.86
N CYS A 486 -16.90 69.35 24.26
CA CYS A 486 -16.01 68.21 24.25
C CYS A 486 -15.49 67.92 22.84
N SER A 487 -14.21 67.54 22.77
CA SER A 487 -13.57 66.98 21.59
C SER A 487 -13.28 65.50 21.84
N HIS A 488 -13.78 64.64 20.96
CA HIS A 488 -13.71 63.19 21.09
C HIS A 488 -12.85 62.61 19.98
N LEU A 489 -11.63 62.18 20.31
CA LEU A 489 -10.65 61.72 19.32
C LEU A 489 -10.88 60.26 18.89
N HIS A 490 -11.31 59.41 19.82
CA HIS A 490 -11.41 57.96 19.63
C HIS A 490 -12.79 57.38 20.00
N GLY A 491 -13.81 58.26 20.13
CA GLY A 491 -15.15 57.93 20.59
C GLY A 491 -15.62 58.84 21.72
N ASP A 492 -16.93 58.86 21.97
CA ASP A 492 -17.54 59.74 22.96
C ASP A 492 -17.02 59.42 24.38
N PHE A 493 -16.41 60.41 25.02
CA PHE A 493 -15.84 60.34 26.37
C PHE A 493 -14.79 59.21 26.55
N THR A 494 -14.05 58.84 25.50
CA THR A 494 -12.95 57.86 25.56
C THR A 494 -11.58 58.52 25.74
N PHE A 495 -10.54 57.71 25.97
CA PHE A 495 -9.14 58.15 26.12
C PHE A 495 -8.74 59.20 25.09
N GLY A 496 -8.14 60.29 25.57
CA GLY A 496 -7.77 61.46 24.75
C GLY A 496 -8.92 62.44 24.49
N SER A 497 -10.14 62.17 24.97
CA SER A 497 -11.21 63.17 24.96
C SER A 497 -10.87 64.36 25.86
N MET A 498 -11.04 65.57 25.35
CA MET A 498 -10.82 66.81 26.10
C MET A 498 -12.11 67.62 26.14
N CYS A 499 -12.59 67.90 27.34
CA CYS A 499 -13.81 68.65 27.59
C CYS A 499 -13.48 69.97 28.28
N ALA A 500 -13.82 71.08 27.63
CA ALA A 500 -13.68 72.43 28.15
C ALA A 500 -15.00 72.91 28.76
N PHE A 501 -14.88 73.63 29.87
CA PHE A 501 -16.00 74.16 30.64
C PHE A 501 -15.99 75.69 30.59
N SER A 502 -17.16 76.27 30.42
CA SER A 502 -17.34 77.73 30.52
C SER A 502 -18.64 78.05 31.26
N CYS A 503 -18.72 79.23 31.86
CA CYS A 503 -19.91 79.67 32.58
C CYS A 503 -20.69 80.69 31.77
N GLN A 504 -22.01 80.66 31.91
CA GLN A 504 -22.89 81.66 31.29
C GLN A 504 -22.61 83.04 31.88
N THR A 505 -22.99 84.08 31.13
CA THR A 505 -22.74 85.47 31.53
C THR A 505 -23.30 85.76 32.92
N GLY A 506 -22.47 86.33 33.80
CA GLY A 506 -22.85 86.61 35.19
C GLY A 506 -22.46 85.54 36.21
N PHE A 507 -21.79 84.47 35.77
CA PHE A 507 -21.22 83.41 36.61
C PHE A 507 -19.72 83.23 36.33
N VAL A 508 -18.95 82.84 37.35
CA VAL A 508 -17.50 82.57 37.26
C VAL A 508 -17.22 81.08 37.46
N LEU A 509 -16.27 80.53 36.69
CA LEU A 509 -15.88 79.13 36.77
C LEU A 509 -14.97 78.89 37.97
N MET A 510 -15.36 77.95 38.82
CA MET A 510 -14.60 77.49 39.97
C MET A 510 -14.13 76.06 39.71
N GLY A 511 -12.84 75.89 39.42
CA GLY A 511 -12.21 74.61 39.07
C GLY A 511 -11.37 74.69 37.80
N PRO A 512 -10.93 73.56 37.24
CA PRO A 512 -10.14 73.53 36.00
C PRO A 512 -10.99 73.90 34.77
N GLU A 513 -10.42 74.70 33.86
CA GLU A 513 -11.07 75.12 32.61
C GLU A 513 -11.29 73.98 31.61
N SER A 514 -10.49 72.91 31.71
CA SER A 514 -10.62 71.72 30.87
C SER A 514 -10.24 70.45 31.63
N ARG A 515 -10.88 69.34 31.29
CA ARG A 515 -10.55 68.00 31.78
C ARG A 515 -10.27 67.06 30.61
N GLU A 516 -9.33 66.14 30.81
CA GLU A 516 -8.90 65.16 29.81
C GLU A 516 -9.15 63.74 30.31
N CYS A 517 -9.65 62.87 29.44
CA CYS A 517 -9.86 61.45 29.74
C CYS A 517 -8.51 60.71 29.63
N THR A 518 -8.02 60.21 30.76
CA THR A 518 -6.72 59.54 30.85
C THR A 518 -6.79 58.05 30.49
N ALA A 519 -5.62 57.45 30.24
CA ALA A 519 -5.50 56.04 29.85
C ALA A 519 -6.00 55.04 30.92
N THR A 520 -6.29 55.50 32.13
CA THR A 520 -6.85 54.68 33.22
C THR A 520 -8.37 54.75 33.30
N GLY A 521 -9.04 55.49 32.40
CA GLY A 521 -10.50 55.66 32.43
C GLY A 521 -10.98 56.72 33.43
N SER A 522 -10.12 57.66 33.82
CA SER A 522 -10.45 58.75 34.75
C SER A 522 -10.20 60.12 34.13
N TRP A 523 -11.05 61.10 34.46
CA TRP A 523 -10.84 62.50 34.07
C TRP A 523 -9.79 63.18 34.96
N THR A 524 -8.95 64.04 34.37
CA THR A 524 -8.01 64.88 35.10
C THR A 524 -8.71 65.97 35.91
N GLY A 525 -8.14 66.36 37.05
CA GLY A 525 -8.64 67.46 37.90
C GLY A 525 -9.99 67.18 38.59
N ASP A 526 -10.44 68.14 39.41
CA ASP A 526 -11.74 68.08 40.11
C ASP A 526 -12.89 68.57 39.22
N VAL A 527 -14.14 68.30 39.63
CA VAL A 527 -15.34 68.72 38.90
C VAL A 527 -15.54 70.25 39.02
N PRO A 528 -15.54 71.02 37.92
CA PRO A 528 -15.74 72.46 37.98
C PRO A 528 -17.21 72.84 38.18
N ARG A 529 -17.46 74.01 38.79
CA ARG A 529 -18.80 74.56 39.05
C ARG A 529 -18.89 76.05 38.73
N CYS A 530 -20.05 76.55 38.34
CA CYS A 530 -20.29 77.97 38.06
C CYS A 530 -20.94 78.65 39.26
N GLU A 531 -20.33 79.74 39.75
CA GLU A 531 -20.85 80.52 40.88
C GLU A 531 -21.25 81.93 40.42
N ALA A 532 -22.39 82.44 40.91
CA ALA A 532 -22.90 83.75 40.50
C ALA A 532 -21.98 84.89 40.97
N ILE A 533 -21.73 85.86 40.08
CA ILE A 533 -20.90 87.03 40.40
C ILE A 533 -21.63 87.90 41.42
N THR A 534 -20.94 88.27 42.51
CA THR A 534 -21.48 89.07 43.62
C THR A 534 -21.32 90.57 43.38
N CYS A 535 -22.38 91.35 43.64
CA CYS A 535 -22.33 92.82 43.69
C CYS A 535 -22.21 93.31 45.14
N LEU A 536 -21.73 94.55 45.31
CA LEU A 536 -21.67 95.20 46.62
C LEU A 536 -23.06 95.29 47.27
N ALA A 537 -23.22 94.87 48.52
CA ALA A 537 -24.52 94.92 49.20
C ALA A 537 -25.07 96.36 49.31
N LEU A 538 -26.33 96.56 48.90
CA LEU A 538 -27.02 97.85 48.99
C LEU A 538 -27.77 97.99 50.32
N ARG A 539 -27.94 99.23 50.79
CA ARG A 539 -28.67 99.58 52.01
C ARG A 539 -29.75 100.63 51.71
N ALA A 540 -30.79 100.69 52.54
CA ALA A 540 -31.87 101.67 52.40
C ALA A 540 -31.34 103.11 52.63
N PRO A 541 -31.70 104.08 51.77
CA PRO A 541 -31.34 105.49 51.95
C PRO A 541 -32.21 106.19 53.01
N ASP A 542 -31.70 107.25 53.63
CA ASP A 542 -32.42 108.00 54.67
C ASP A 542 -33.77 108.53 54.16
N HIS A 543 -34.85 108.27 54.91
CA HIS A 543 -36.25 108.53 54.53
C HIS A 543 -36.74 107.79 53.27
N GLY A 544 -36.09 106.67 52.91
CA GLY A 544 -36.54 105.74 51.88
C GLY A 544 -36.52 104.28 52.32
N GLU A 545 -37.21 103.42 51.56
CA GLU A 545 -37.26 101.96 51.75
C GLU A 545 -36.53 101.24 50.61
N LEU A 546 -35.93 100.09 50.91
CA LEU A 546 -35.22 99.22 49.96
C LEU A 546 -35.88 97.84 49.93
N ASN A 547 -36.32 97.43 48.75
CA ASN A 547 -36.85 96.09 48.51
C ASN A 547 -36.03 95.40 47.42
N CYS A 548 -35.34 94.31 47.79
CA CYS A 548 -34.49 93.56 46.88
C CYS A 548 -35.05 92.17 46.59
N SER A 549 -35.02 91.78 45.31
CA SER A 549 -35.27 90.41 44.85
C SER A 549 -33.94 89.77 44.44
N HIS A 550 -33.53 88.72 45.14
CA HIS A 550 -32.29 87.98 44.91
C HIS A 550 -32.56 86.67 44.17
N LEU A 551 -32.07 86.53 42.94
CA LEU A 551 -32.37 85.37 42.08
C LEU A 551 -31.37 84.21 42.28
N HIS A 552 -30.09 84.52 42.46
CA HIS A 552 -29.00 83.53 42.53
C HIS A 552 -28.16 83.70 43.81
N GLY A 553 -28.77 84.19 44.90
CA GLY A 553 -28.10 84.53 46.17
C GLY A 553 -28.10 86.04 46.48
N ASP A 554 -27.78 86.39 47.72
CA ASP A 554 -27.86 87.77 48.20
C ASP A 554 -26.91 88.70 47.43
N PHE A 555 -27.49 89.73 46.82
CA PHE A 555 -26.80 90.74 46.01
C PHE A 555 -25.95 90.15 44.86
N THR A 556 -26.30 88.98 44.31
CA THR A 556 -25.61 88.39 43.14
C THR A 556 -26.23 88.82 41.80
N PHE A 557 -25.57 88.50 40.69
CA PHE A 557 -26.00 88.79 39.32
C PHE A 557 -27.50 88.54 39.11
N GLY A 558 -28.20 89.53 38.54
CA GLY A 558 -29.66 89.48 38.35
C GLY A 558 -30.48 89.99 39.55
N SER A 559 -29.84 90.22 40.72
CA SER A 559 -30.52 90.86 41.86
C SER A 559 -31.04 92.23 41.46
N THR A 560 -32.31 92.51 41.78
CA THR A 560 -32.97 93.80 41.49
C THR A 560 -33.43 94.42 42.79
N CYS A 561 -33.01 95.65 43.05
CA CYS A 561 -33.33 96.40 44.25
C CYS A 561 -34.10 97.67 43.87
N ALA A 562 -35.33 97.78 44.36
CA ALA A 562 -36.20 98.93 44.16
C ALA A 562 -36.20 99.83 45.40
N PHE A 563 -36.28 101.15 45.16
CA PHE A 563 -36.22 102.20 46.16
C PHE A 563 -37.50 103.05 46.12
N SER A 564 -38.06 103.37 47.28
CA SER A 564 -39.22 104.27 47.43
C SER A 564 -38.95 105.32 48.52
N CYS A 565 -39.47 106.55 48.35
CA CYS A 565 -39.35 107.63 49.34
C CYS A 565 -40.64 107.79 50.17
N GLN A 566 -40.50 108.16 51.44
CA GLN A 566 -41.63 108.43 52.33
C GLN A 566 -42.39 109.72 51.95
N THR A 567 -43.68 109.78 52.29
CA THR A 567 -44.61 110.85 51.92
C THR A 567 -44.11 112.24 52.37
N GLY A 568 -43.97 113.18 51.43
CA GLY A 568 -43.43 114.54 51.67
C GLY A 568 -42.03 114.80 51.11
N PHE A 569 -41.37 113.76 50.57
CA PHE A 569 -40.04 113.86 49.94
C PHE A 569 -40.09 113.36 48.48
N ALA A 570 -39.40 114.06 47.58
CA ALA A 570 -39.32 113.68 46.18
C ALA A 570 -38.07 112.81 45.90
N LEU A 571 -38.26 111.74 45.12
CA LEU A 571 -37.21 110.81 44.72
C LEU A 571 -36.28 111.45 43.69
N LYS A 572 -34.96 111.41 43.94
CA LYS A 572 -33.92 111.90 43.03
C LYS A 572 -32.82 110.85 42.86
N GLY A 573 -32.83 110.18 41.71
CA GLY A 573 -31.92 109.07 41.37
C GLY A 573 -32.66 107.96 40.62
N SER A 574 -32.04 106.78 40.50
CA SER A 574 -32.71 105.59 39.92
C SER A 574 -33.57 104.89 40.98
N ASP A 575 -34.85 104.75 40.70
CA ASP A 575 -35.83 104.06 41.52
C ASP A 575 -35.64 102.53 41.54
N VAL A 576 -34.93 101.97 40.57
CA VAL A 576 -34.56 100.54 40.51
C VAL A 576 -33.10 100.36 40.08
N ARG A 577 -32.35 99.50 40.79
CA ARG A 577 -30.97 99.11 40.45
C ARG A 577 -30.87 97.60 40.28
N LYS A 578 -30.09 97.16 39.29
CA LYS A 578 -29.86 95.73 38.98
C LYS A 578 -28.37 95.38 39.09
N CYS A 579 -28.06 94.24 39.69
CA CYS A 579 -26.70 93.71 39.75
C CYS A 579 -26.30 93.14 38.39
N THR A 580 -25.25 93.70 37.79
CA THR A 580 -24.76 93.36 36.46
C THR A 580 -23.68 92.27 36.50
N ALA A 581 -23.39 91.68 35.33
CA ALA A 581 -22.37 90.64 35.18
C ALA A 581 -20.93 91.14 35.45
N MET A 582 -20.76 92.46 35.63
CA MET A 582 -19.48 93.07 36.00
C MET A 582 -19.33 93.27 37.52
N GLY A 583 -20.27 92.76 38.33
CA GLY A 583 -20.25 92.94 39.79
C GLY A 583 -20.65 94.34 40.26
N THR A 584 -21.29 95.14 39.39
CA THR A 584 -21.72 96.53 39.69
C THR A 584 -23.22 96.71 39.54
N TRP A 585 -23.79 97.71 40.23
CA TRP A 585 -25.21 98.06 40.15
C TRP A 585 -25.49 99.07 39.03
N THR A 586 -26.58 98.88 38.29
CA THR A 586 -27.05 99.85 37.28
C THR A 586 -27.57 101.14 37.92
N GLY A 587 -27.50 102.25 37.17
CA GLY A 587 -28.07 103.55 37.56
C GLY A 587 -27.27 104.31 38.62
N ASP A 588 -27.76 105.48 39.02
CA ASP A 588 -27.09 106.38 39.98
C ASP A 588 -27.59 106.18 41.42
N ALA A 589 -26.78 106.57 42.41
CA ALA A 589 -27.17 106.51 43.82
C ALA A 589 -28.34 107.47 44.14
N LEU A 590 -29.28 107.02 44.99
CA LEU A 590 -30.58 107.69 45.25
C LEU A 590 -30.63 108.46 46.59
N ARG A 591 -31.40 109.57 46.62
CA ARG A 591 -31.73 110.40 47.81
C ARG A 591 -33.14 111.01 47.77
N CYS A 592 -33.73 111.37 48.93
CA CYS A 592 -35.08 111.96 49.09
C CYS A 592 -35.02 113.41 49.68
N GLU A 593 -35.68 114.43 49.08
CA GLU A 593 -35.62 115.89 49.49
C GLU A 593 -37.02 116.61 49.56
N GLY A 594 -37.22 117.62 50.44
CA GLY A 594 -38.53 118.31 50.73
C GLY A 594 -38.73 119.77 50.19
N ARG A 595 -39.97 120.31 50.11
CA ARG A 595 -40.35 121.61 49.43
C ARG A 595 -41.09 122.66 50.30
N ALA A 596 -40.85 123.97 50.07
CA ALA A 596 -41.56 125.17 50.61
C ALA A 596 -41.91 126.22 49.51
N ALA A 597 -42.96 127.06 49.65
CA ALA A 597 -43.45 128.01 48.61
C ALA A 597 -44.07 129.35 49.10
N ALA A 598 -43.98 130.41 48.28
CA ALA A 598 -44.60 131.74 48.42
C ALA A 598 -45.40 132.18 47.15
N THR A 599 -46.60 132.76 47.39
CA THR A 599 -47.49 133.69 46.62
C THR A 599 -48.13 133.34 45.26
N ALA A 600 -49.48 133.48 45.19
CA ALA A 600 -50.40 133.33 44.02
C ALA A 600 -51.49 134.43 43.99
N GLN A 601 -51.95 134.87 42.79
CA GLN A 601 -52.92 135.97 42.55
C GLN A 601 -54.40 135.52 42.63
N ALA A 602 -55.30 136.38 43.16
CA ALA A 602 -56.70 136.08 43.50
C ALA A 602 -57.75 136.88 42.69
N ILE A 603 -58.92 136.28 42.39
CA ILE A 603 -60.01 136.78 41.52
C ILE A 603 -61.03 137.66 42.30
N LYS A 604 -61.43 138.84 41.75
CA LYS A 604 -62.32 139.86 42.37
C LYS A 604 -63.58 140.18 41.54
N CYS A 605 -64.72 140.41 42.22
CA CYS A 605 -65.98 140.96 41.69
C CYS A 605 -66.09 142.50 41.91
N SER A 606 -66.99 143.17 41.16
CA SER A 606 -67.23 144.62 41.28
C SER A 606 -67.95 145.00 42.59
N ALA A 607 -67.54 146.09 43.25
CA ALA A 607 -68.17 146.55 44.50
C ALA A 607 -69.65 146.94 44.31
N LEU A 608 -70.55 146.39 45.13
CA LEU A 608 -71.98 146.74 45.14
C LEU A 608 -72.23 147.94 46.07
N THR A 609 -73.08 148.88 45.63
CA THR A 609 -73.47 150.07 46.39
C THR A 609 -74.93 150.00 46.84
N ALA A 610 -75.26 150.68 47.94
CA ALA A 610 -76.61 150.67 48.50
C ALA A 610 -77.63 151.29 47.54
N PRO A 611 -78.82 150.68 47.36
CA PRO A 611 -79.89 151.27 46.55
C PRO A 611 -80.38 152.59 47.14
N LYS A 612 -80.80 153.53 46.29
CA LYS A 612 -81.31 154.85 46.70
C LYS A 612 -82.49 154.64 47.68
N THR A 613 -82.42 155.20 48.89
CA THR A 613 -83.37 154.98 50.01
C THR A 613 -83.40 153.56 50.62
N GLY A 614 -82.30 152.80 50.49
CA GLY A 614 -82.04 151.53 51.16
C GLY A 614 -80.59 151.40 51.66
N GLN A 615 -80.26 150.25 52.27
CA GLN A 615 -78.94 149.91 52.80
C GLN A 615 -78.49 148.54 52.27
N VAL A 616 -77.17 148.35 52.12
CA VAL A 616 -76.54 147.06 51.76
C VAL A 616 -75.49 146.69 52.80
N ALA A 617 -75.44 145.41 53.19
CA ALA A 617 -74.42 144.85 54.08
C ALA A 617 -73.76 143.64 53.43
N CYS A 618 -72.43 143.65 53.32
CA CYS A 618 -71.65 142.60 52.64
C CYS A 618 -70.69 141.86 53.57
N SER A 619 -70.52 140.56 53.36
CA SER A 619 -69.54 139.68 54.01
C SER A 619 -68.52 139.15 53.00
N HIS A 620 -67.22 139.33 53.30
CA HIS A 620 -66.10 138.96 52.43
C HIS A 620 -65.19 137.93 53.12
N LEU A 621 -65.04 136.72 52.57
CA LEU A 621 -64.28 135.64 53.22
C LEU A 621 -62.78 135.65 52.91
N HIS A 622 -62.39 136.05 51.70
CA HIS A 622 -61.00 135.99 51.21
C HIS A 622 -60.45 137.34 50.72
N GLY A 623 -61.15 138.44 51.01
CA GLY A 623 -60.80 139.81 50.62
C GLY A 623 -61.97 140.54 49.95
N ASP A 624 -61.97 141.88 49.98
CA ASP A 624 -63.11 142.71 49.55
C ASP A 624 -63.62 142.33 48.15
N PHE A 625 -64.89 141.92 48.11
CA PHE A 625 -65.61 141.48 46.93
C PHE A 625 -64.90 140.36 46.14
N THR A 626 -64.17 139.46 46.80
CA THR A 626 -63.57 138.24 46.17
C THR A 626 -64.55 137.08 46.11
N PHE A 627 -64.20 136.04 45.34
CA PHE A 627 -65.00 134.81 45.18
C PHE A 627 -65.54 134.30 46.52
N GLY A 628 -66.87 134.08 46.60
CA GLY A 628 -67.59 133.68 47.81
C GLY A 628 -68.11 134.84 48.68
N SER A 629 -67.94 136.10 48.27
CA SER A 629 -68.52 137.26 48.98
C SER A 629 -70.04 137.33 48.81
N THR A 630 -70.79 137.66 49.86
CA THR A 630 -72.27 137.79 49.86
C THR A 630 -72.72 139.17 50.34
N CYS A 631 -73.72 139.78 49.71
CA CYS A 631 -74.26 141.11 50.03
C CYS A 631 -75.80 141.08 50.18
N ALA A 632 -76.34 141.55 51.30
CA ALA A 632 -77.77 141.61 51.61
C ALA A 632 -78.34 143.04 51.59
N PHE A 633 -79.60 143.22 51.16
CA PHE A 633 -80.24 144.53 50.92
C PHE A 633 -81.50 144.74 51.78
N SER A 634 -81.73 145.98 52.23
CA SER A 634 -82.95 146.39 52.97
C SER A 634 -83.38 147.84 52.65
N CYS A 635 -84.65 148.20 52.84
CA CYS A 635 -85.19 149.54 52.56
C CYS A 635 -85.52 150.33 53.83
N GLN A 636 -85.46 151.67 53.74
CA GLN A 636 -85.87 152.57 54.83
C GLN A 636 -87.39 152.59 55.03
N VAL A 637 -87.85 152.91 56.24
CA VAL A 637 -89.26 152.92 56.64
C VAL A 637 -90.12 153.79 55.69
N GLY A 638 -91.23 153.24 55.19
CA GLY A 638 -92.12 153.87 54.20
C GLY A 638 -91.83 153.49 52.74
N PHE A 639 -90.83 152.62 52.50
CA PHE A 639 -90.46 152.07 51.19
C PHE A 639 -90.35 150.52 51.25
N VAL A 640 -90.70 149.84 50.15
CA VAL A 640 -90.69 148.37 50.03
C VAL A 640 -89.58 147.94 49.06
N LEU A 641 -88.86 146.85 49.41
CA LEU A 641 -87.75 146.28 48.63
C LEU A 641 -88.29 145.48 47.43
N ILE A 642 -87.76 145.76 46.24
CA ILE A 642 -88.08 145.07 45.00
C ILE A 642 -86.79 144.45 44.44
N GLY A 643 -86.70 143.11 44.46
CA GLY A 643 -85.53 142.32 44.01
C GLY A 643 -85.07 141.29 45.07
N PRO A 644 -83.98 140.53 44.80
CA PRO A 644 -83.48 139.48 45.70
C PRO A 644 -82.85 140.04 46.98
N GLU A 645 -83.19 139.48 48.15
CA GLU A 645 -82.72 139.99 49.45
C GLU A 645 -81.21 139.86 49.67
N SER A 646 -80.51 138.97 48.94
CA SER A 646 -79.06 138.85 48.95
C SER A 646 -78.46 138.36 47.62
N ARG A 647 -77.18 138.70 47.36
CA ARG A 647 -76.42 138.37 46.13
C ARG A 647 -75.02 137.86 46.48
N GLU A 648 -74.45 136.93 45.71
CA GLU A 648 -73.15 136.27 45.94
C GLU A 648 -72.17 136.42 44.75
N CYS A 649 -70.86 136.60 45.03
CA CYS A 649 -69.77 136.73 44.07
C CYS A 649 -69.22 135.37 43.62
N THR A 650 -69.37 135.07 42.32
CA THR A 650 -69.05 133.75 41.74
C THR A 650 -67.61 133.65 41.21
N ALA A 651 -67.15 132.42 40.91
CA ALA A 651 -65.77 132.14 40.46
C ALA A 651 -65.42 132.80 39.12
N MET A 652 -66.44 133.32 38.41
CA MET A 652 -66.32 134.05 37.15
C MET A 652 -66.20 135.58 37.35
N GLY A 653 -66.25 136.08 38.59
CA GLY A 653 -66.11 137.51 38.89
C GLY A 653 -67.41 138.33 38.81
N THR A 654 -68.60 137.70 38.80
CA THR A 654 -69.92 138.36 38.71
C THR A 654 -70.86 138.00 39.87
N TRP A 655 -71.83 138.88 40.19
CA TRP A 655 -72.85 138.70 41.24
C TRP A 655 -74.09 137.92 40.78
N THR A 656 -74.64 137.05 41.64
CA THR A 656 -75.90 136.33 41.40
C THR A 656 -77.13 137.24 41.48
N GLY A 657 -78.18 136.99 40.67
CA GLY A 657 -79.49 137.70 40.72
C GLY A 657 -79.56 139.10 40.08
N ASP A 658 -80.76 139.68 39.99
CA ASP A 658 -81.04 141.02 39.43
C ASP A 658 -80.80 142.16 40.45
N VAL A 659 -80.79 143.42 39.98
CA VAL A 659 -80.51 144.62 40.81
C VAL A 659 -81.71 144.98 41.71
N THR A 660 -81.46 145.15 43.01
CA THR A 660 -82.47 145.53 44.03
C THR A 660 -82.71 147.04 44.11
N HIS A 661 -83.95 147.48 44.31
CA HIS A 661 -84.32 148.89 44.54
C HIS A 661 -85.53 149.06 45.47
N CYS A 662 -85.71 150.26 46.06
CA CYS A 662 -86.76 150.59 47.03
C CYS A 662 -87.85 151.48 46.43
N LYS A 663 -89.15 151.19 46.66
CA LYS A 663 -90.30 151.96 46.14
C LYS A 663 -91.23 152.45 47.25
N ALA A 664 -91.70 153.70 47.19
CA ALA A 664 -92.54 154.33 48.21
C ALA A 664 -93.95 153.71 48.30
N VAL A 665 -94.48 153.60 49.53
CA VAL A 665 -95.85 153.11 49.80
C VAL A 665 -96.90 154.15 49.38
N SER A 666 -98.03 153.72 48.82
CA SER A 666 -99.10 154.60 48.29
C SER A 666 -100.34 154.67 49.21
N CYS A 667 -100.97 155.84 49.34
CA CYS A 667 -102.23 156.07 50.05
C CYS A 667 -103.43 156.21 49.08
N PRO A 668 -104.68 156.02 49.57
CA PRO A 668 -105.89 156.24 48.77
C PRO A 668 -105.98 157.62 48.13
N VAL A 669 -106.49 157.72 46.91
CA VAL A 669 -106.66 159.00 46.19
C VAL A 669 -107.75 159.85 46.84
N LEU A 670 -107.52 161.16 46.99
CA LEU A 670 -108.49 162.11 47.55
C LEU A 670 -109.11 162.99 46.46
N HIS A 671 -110.38 163.37 46.64
CA HIS A 671 -111.14 164.24 45.74
C HIS A 671 -111.58 165.55 46.45
N PRO A 672 -111.76 166.66 45.71
CA PRO A 672 -112.22 167.93 46.29
C PRO A 672 -113.65 167.82 46.85
N PRO A 673 -113.94 168.39 48.04
CA PRO A 673 -115.27 168.40 48.63
C PRO A 673 -116.24 169.29 47.84
N SER A 674 -117.53 168.96 47.89
CA SER A 674 -118.58 169.73 47.22
C SER A 674 -118.61 171.19 47.72
N ARG A 675 -118.40 172.15 46.80
CA ARG A 675 -118.21 173.60 47.08
C ARG A 675 -116.94 173.95 47.87
N GLY A 676 -115.88 173.17 47.65
CA GLY A 676 -114.52 173.47 48.09
C GLY A 676 -113.47 173.00 47.06
N GLN A 677 -112.22 173.37 47.30
CA GLN A 677 -111.06 172.99 46.48
C GLN A 677 -110.08 172.13 47.29
N LEU A 678 -109.39 171.22 46.60
CA LEU A 678 -108.33 170.36 47.14
C LEU A 678 -107.02 170.68 46.43
N THR A 679 -105.97 170.95 47.20
CA THR A 679 -104.61 171.13 46.69
C THR A 679 -103.67 170.16 47.39
N CYS A 680 -102.93 169.34 46.65
CA CYS A 680 -102.01 168.34 47.21
C CYS A 680 -100.58 168.57 46.77
N SER A 681 -99.64 168.27 47.66
CA SER A 681 -98.20 168.19 47.40
C SER A 681 -97.74 166.73 47.47
N HIS A 682 -97.11 166.25 46.39
CA HIS A 682 -96.72 164.85 46.20
C HIS A 682 -95.19 164.73 46.18
N VAL A 683 -94.60 164.20 47.26
CA VAL A 683 -93.14 164.21 47.46
C VAL A 683 -92.43 163.04 46.75
N HIS A 684 -93.07 161.86 46.67
CA HIS A 684 -92.47 160.65 46.10
C HIS A 684 -93.32 159.98 45.00
N GLY A 685 -94.40 160.64 44.57
CA GLY A 685 -95.40 160.10 43.65
C GLY A 685 -96.82 160.50 44.08
N ASN A 686 -97.79 160.37 43.18
CA ASN A 686 -99.16 160.82 43.42
C ASN A 686 -99.77 160.04 44.61
N PHE A 687 -100.18 160.76 45.65
CA PHE A 687 -100.69 160.22 46.91
C PHE A 687 -99.78 159.18 47.60
N THR A 688 -98.45 159.25 47.45
CA THR A 688 -97.51 158.36 48.15
C THR A 688 -97.11 158.88 49.53
N TYR A 689 -96.43 158.04 50.32
CA TYR A 689 -95.88 158.35 51.64
C TYR A 689 -95.33 159.78 51.68
N ASN A 690 -95.73 160.54 52.71
CA ASN A 690 -95.37 161.94 52.93
C ASN A 690 -96.09 162.98 52.03
N SER A 691 -97.00 162.58 51.14
CA SER A 691 -97.88 163.53 50.44
C SER A 691 -98.77 164.27 51.44
N THR A 692 -98.96 165.59 51.25
CA THR A 692 -99.88 166.40 52.09
C THR A 692 -100.92 167.12 51.23
N CYS A 693 -102.18 167.06 51.65
CA CYS A 693 -103.33 167.61 50.92
C CYS A 693 -104.09 168.61 51.81
N THR A 694 -104.34 169.82 51.31
CA THR A 694 -105.06 170.89 52.00
C THR A 694 -106.39 171.22 51.32
N PHE A 695 -107.37 171.68 52.12
CA PHE A 695 -108.74 171.92 51.68
C PHE A 695 -109.20 173.36 52.01
N SER A 696 -109.83 174.03 51.03
CA SER A 696 -110.46 175.36 51.16
C SER A 696 -111.92 175.34 50.69
N CYS A 697 -112.78 176.19 51.27
CA CYS A 697 -114.21 176.28 50.91
C CYS A 697 -114.50 177.56 50.11
N GLU A 698 -115.51 177.52 49.24
CA GLU A 698 -115.99 178.68 48.48
C GLU A 698 -116.64 179.73 49.41
N GLU A 699 -116.65 180.99 48.96
CA GLU A 699 -117.09 182.13 49.79
C GLU A 699 -118.54 181.95 50.29
N GLY A 700 -118.72 182.07 51.60
CA GLY A 700 -120.00 181.82 52.29
C GLY A 700 -120.12 180.46 52.98
N PHE A 701 -119.14 179.55 52.84
CA PHE A 701 -119.13 178.23 53.50
C PHE A 701 -117.92 178.06 54.43
N VAL A 702 -118.12 177.41 55.58
CA VAL A 702 -117.09 177.15 56.60
C VAL A 702 -116.62 175.69 56.54
N ARG A 703 -115.30 175.48 56.62
CA ARG A 703 -114.66 174.15 56.64
C ARG A 703 -114.92 173.44 57.98
N MET A 704 -115.61 172.31 57.91
CA MET A 704 -115.83 171.39 59.01
C MET A 704 -114.88 170.19 58.87
N GLY A 705 -113.78 170.21 59.64
CA GLY A 705 -112.80 169.12 59.69
C GLY A 705 -111.35 169.58 59.52
N ALA A 706 -110.48 168.61 59.21
CA ALA A 706 -109.04 168.81 59.14
C ALA A 706 -108.65 169.71 57.95
N GLU A 707 -107.83 170.73 58.20
CA GLU A 707 -107.29 171.62 57.16
C GLU A 707 -106.34 170.92 56.19
N MET A 708 -105.55 169.99 56.74
CA MET A 708 -104.51 169.25 56.03
C MET A 708 -104.53 167.79 56.46
N VAL A 709 -104.35 166.88 55.50
CA VAL A 709 -104.12 165.45 55.73
C VAL A 709 -102.81 165.01 55.10
N ARG A 710 -102.14 164.00 55.68
CA ARG A 710 -100.82 163.51 55.25
C ARG A 710 -100.81 161.98 55.08
N CYS A 711 -100.12 161.48 54.07
CA CYS A 711 -100.00 160.03 53.82
C CYS A 711 -98.93 159.39 54.72
N GLU A 712 -99.32 158.43 55.54
CA GLU A 712 -98.47 157.73 56.52
C GLU A 712 -97.74 156.51 55.93
N ALA A 713 -96.74 156.00 56.67
CA ALA A 713 -95.83 154.95 56.19
C ALA A 713 -96.51 153.60 55.90
N MET A 714 -97.72 153.39 56.40
CA MET A 714 -98.52 152.18 56.20
C MET A 714 -99.55 152.33 55.06
N GLY A 715 -99.65 153.50 54.42
CA GLY A 715 -100.56 153.73 53.29
C GLY A 715 -101.95 154.27 53.66
N ASN A 716 -102.12 154.89 54.83
CA ASN A 716 -103.35 155.56 55.29
C ASN A 716 -103.14 157.09 55.46
N TRP A 717 -104.21 157.88 55.40
CA TRP A 717 -104.16 159.32 55.68
C TRP A 717 -104.26 159.59 57.18
N THR A 718 -103.56 160.62 57.66
CA THR A 718 -103.52 160.99 59.09
C THR A 718 -104.89 161.34 59.70
N ARG A 719 -105.85 161.82 58.89
CA ARG A 719 -107.22 162.16 59.29
C ARG A 719 -108.18 162.02 58.10
N ASP A 720 -109.47 161.98 58.38
CA ASP A 720 -110.52 161.98 57.35
C ASP A 720 -110.66 163.36 56.66
N PRO A 721 -111.04 163.40 55.37
CA PRO A 721 -111.17 164.63 54.62
C PRO A 721 -112.37 165.50 55.11
N PRO A 722 -112.22 166.84 55.17
CA PRO A 722 -113.27 167.75 55.64
C PRO A 722 -114.38 167.99 54.61
N PHE A 723 -115.47 168.64 55.04
CA PHE A 723 -116.54 169.16 54.15
C PHE A 723 -116.85 170.64 54.44
N CYS A 724 -117.53 171.31 53.50
CA CYS A 724 -117.92 172.72 53.61
C CYS A 724 -119.40 172.84 53.98
N SER A 725 -119.74 173.63 55.01
CA SER A 725 -121.12 173.86 55.48
C SER A 725 -121.45 175.35 55.46
N GLY A 726 -122.66 175.71 54.98
CA GLY A 726 -123.14 177.09 54.88
C GLY A 726 -123.97 177.51 56.08
#